data_AF-G7PDG4-F1
#
_entry.id   AF-G7PDG4-F1
#
_cell.length_a   1.000
_cell.length_b   1.000
_cell.length_c   1.000
_cell.angle_alpha   90.00
_cell.angle_beta   90.00
_cell.angle_gamma   90.00
#
_symmetry.space_group_name_H-M   'P 1'
#
loop_
_entity.id
_entity.type
_entity.pdbx_description
1 polymer ?
#
loop_
_entity_poly.entity_id
_entity_poly.type
_entity_poly.pdbx_seq_one_letter_code
_entity_poly.pdbx_strand_id
1 'polypeptide(L)'
;MAKRTFSNLETFLIFLLVMMTGITVALLSLLFITSGTIENHKDSGGHLFSTTPNPPATQGSTVTQSSTATQRSTATQSSTATQTSPVTSTPEPPLFQNFSGYYIGVGRADCTGQVADINLMGYSKSGQNAQGILTRLYSRAFIMAEPDGSNRTVFVSIDIGMVSQRLRLEVLNRLQSKYGSLYRRDNVILSGTHTHSGPAGYFQYTVFVIASEGFSNRTFQHMVTGILKSIDIAHTNMKPGKIFINKGNVDGVQINRSPYSYLQNPQSERARYSSNTDKEMVVLKMVDLNGDDLGLISWFAIHPVSMNNSNHLVNSDNVGYASYLLEQEKNKGYLPGQGPFVAAFASSNLGDVSPNILGPRCINTGESCDNANSTCPIGGSNMCIAKGPGQDMFDSTQIIGRAMYQRAKELYASASQEVTGPLASAHQWVDMTNVTVWLNSTHTAKTCKPALGYSFAAGTIDGVGGLNFTQGKTEGDPFWDTIRDQILGKPSEEIKECHKPKPILLHTGELSKPHPWHPDIVDVQIITLGSLAITAIPGEFTTMSGRRLREAVQAEFASHGMQNMTVVISGLCNVYTHYITTYEEYQAQRYEAASTIYGPHTLSAYIQLFRNLAKAIATDTVANLSRGPEPPFFQQLMVPLIPNIVDRAPIGRTFGDVLQPAKPEYRVGEVAEVIFVGANPKNSAQNETHQTFLTVEKYEATSTSWQIVCNDASWETRFYWHKGLLGLSNATVEWHIPDTAQPGIYRIRYFGHNRKQDILKPAVILSFEGTSPAFEVVTT
;
A
#
# COMPACT_ATOMS: atom_id res chain seq x y z
N MET A 1 39.06 11.94 -14.88
CA MET A 1 38.31 11.82 -13.61
C MET A 1 39.26 12.13 -12.46
N ALA A 2 39.10 13.27 -11.79
CA ALA A 2 39.88 13.57 -10.58
C ALA A 2 39.22 12.86 -9.39
N LYS A 3 39.94 11.93 -8.74
CA LYS A 3 39.54 11.37 -7.44
C LYS A 3 39.43 12.52 -6.44
N ARG A 4 38.22 12.90 -6.05
CA ARG A 4 38.04 13.88 -4.97
C ARG A 4 38.30 13.15 -3.64
N THR A 5 39.44 13.41 -3.04
CA THR A 5 39.72 13.07 -1.65
C THR A 5 38.86 13.95 -0.76
N PHE A 6 38.03 13.35 0.09
CA PHE A 6 37.35 14.08 1.16
C PHE A 6 38.39 14.84 1.97
N SER A 7 38.08 16.07 2.37
CA SER A 7 38.92 16.78 3.33
C SER A 7 38.91 16.03 4.67
N ASN A 8 39.96 16.21 5.47
CA ASN A 8 40.02 15.61 6.81
C ASN A 8 38.81 16.03 7.67
N LEU A 9 38.29 17.24 7.45
CA LEU A 9 37.11 17.75 8.14
C LEU A 9 35.82 17.03 7.69
N GLU A 10 35.62 16.82 6.39
CA GLU A 10 34.47 16.07 5.87
C GLU A 10 34.52 14.61 6.33
N THR A 11 35.69 14.00 6.32
CA THR A 11 35.89 12.62 6.80
C THR A 11 35.57 12.52 8.29
N PHE A 12 36.01 13.51 9.07
CA PHE A 12 35.73 13.58 10.50
C PHE A 12 34.24 13.84 10.80
N LEU A 13 33.57 14.69 10.02
CA LEU A 13 32.13 14.96 10.16
C LEU A 13 31.28 13.76 9.76
N ILE A 14 31.64 13.05 8.69
CA ILE A 14 30.97 11.80 8.31
C ILE A 14 31.23 10.73 9.37
N PHE A 15 32.46 10.60 9.86
CA PHE A 15 32.79 9.71 10.99
C PHE A 15 31.96 10.05 12.23
N LEU A 16 31.83 11.34 12.59
CA LEU A 16 30.99 11.79 13.70
C LEU A 16 29.51 11.49 13.46
N LEU A 17 28.99 11.70 12.25
CA LEU A 17 27.60 11.39 11.92
C LEU A 17 27.33 9.88 12.04
N VAL A 18 28.24 9.07 11.50
CA VAL A 18 28.18 7.61 11.55
C VAL A 18 28.34 7.10 12.99
N MET A 19 29.26 7.68 13.76
CA MET A 19 29.45 7.36 15.18
C MET A 19 28.27 7.82 16.02
N MET A 20 27.69 9.00 15.76
CA MET A 20 26.48 9.47 16.44
C MET A 20 25.31 8.56 16.10
N THR A 21 25.15 8.15 14.84
CA THR A 21 24.13 7.17 14.44
C THR A 21 24.36 5.83 15.11
N GLY A 22 25.60 5.34 15.15
CA GLY A 22 25.99 4.11 15.84
C GLY A 22 25.78 4.18 17.35
N ILE A 23 26.07 5.31 17.98
CA ILE A 23 25.80 5.59 19.40
C ILE A 23 24.30 5.69 19.64
N THR A 24 23.53 6.32 18.77
CA THR A 24 22.07 6.35 18.86
C THR A 24 21.50 4.95 18.74
N VAL A 25 21.96 4.14 17.79
CA VAL A 25 21.57 2.73 17.64
C VAL A 25 22.00 1.90 18.87
N ALA A 26 23.21 2.11 19.39
CA ALA A 26 23.70 1.43 20.58
C ALA A 26 22.94 1.85 21.84
N LEU A 27 22.65 3.14 22.02
CA LEU A 27 21.85 3.68 23.13
C LEU A 27 20.40 3.21 23.04
N LEU A 28 19.81 3.15 21.84
CA LEU A 28 18.48 2.58 21.62
C LEU A 28 18.45 1.08 21.90
N SER A 29 19.52 0.36 21.54
CA SER A 29 19.70 -1.06 21.86
C SER A 29 19.87 -1.27 23.38
N LEU A 30 20.62 -0.40 24.05
CA LEU A 30 20.81 -0.42 25.51
C LEU A 30 19.51 -0.06 26.25
N LEU A 31 18.72 0.87 25.69
CA LEU A 31 17.39 1.22 26.21
C LEU A 31 16.45 0.03 26.12
N PHE A 32 16.54 -0.78 25.07
CA PHE A 32 15.79 -2.03 24.94
C PHE A 32 16.18 -3.06 25.99
N ILE A 33 17.48 -3.18 26.28
CA ILE A 33 18.00 -4.08 27.32
C ILE A 33 17.58 -3.63 28.72
N THR A 34 17.56 -2.32 28.98
CA THR A 34 17.23 -1.75 30.31
C THR A 34 15.73 -1.50 30.53
N SER A 35 14.94 -1.34 29.46
CA SER A 35 13.47 -1.21 29.56
C SER A 35 12.80 -2.59 29.65
N GLY A 36 13.47 -3.67 29.22
CA GLY A 36 13.06 -5.05 29.45
C GLY A 36 13.12 -5.50 30.92
N THR A 37 13.73 -4.71 31.80
CA THR A 37 13.89 -5.02 33.24
C THR A 37 13.03 -4.18 34.18
N ILE A 38 12.22 -3.23 33.70
CA ILE A 38 11.50 -2.26 34.56
C ILE A 38 9.96 -2.34 34.52
N GLU A 39 9.34 -3.17 33.69
CA GLU A 39 7.90 -3.46 33.80
C GLU A 39 7.64 -4.90 34.28
N ASN A 40 7.96 -5.14 35.55
CA ASN A 40 7.40 -6.27 36.31
C ASN A 40 7.27 -5.87 37.79
N HIS A 41 6.29 -5.02 38.11
CA HIS A 41 5.71 -4.98 39.45
C HIS A 41 4.29 -4.35 39.44
N LYS A 42 3.34 -5.13 39.99
CA LYS A 42 1.88 -4.95 40.20
C LYS A 42 1.00 -5.50 39.07
N ASP A 43 0.14 -6.51 39.26
CA ASP A 43 -0.31 -7.24 40.45
C ASP A 43 -0.61 -8.70 40.07
N SER A 44 -0.13 -9.63 40.90
CA SER A 44 -0.62 -11.00 41.00
C SER A 44 -0.89 -11.28 42.47
N GLY A 45 -2.15 -11.48 42.84
CA GLY A 45 -2.55 -12.23 44.03
C GLY A 45 -3.34 -13.43 43.54
N GLY A 46 -2.71 -14.61 43.46
CA GLY A 46 -2.95 -15.74 44.38
C GLY A 46 -3.98 -16.69 43.76
N HIS A 47 -3.68 -17.95 43.42
CA HIS A 47 -3.16 -18.97 44.32
C HIS A 47 -2.37 -20.08 43.57
N LEU A 48 -1.28 -20.50 44.21
CA LEU A 48 -0.55 -21.75 43.97
C LEU A 48 -1.48 -22.98 44.11
N PHE A 49 -1.30 -24.03 43.31
CA PHE A 49 -0.48 -25.20 43.68
C PHE A 49 -0.36 -26.22 42.54
N SER A 50 0.80 -26.88 42.54
CA SER A 50 1.40 -27.71 41.50
C SER A 50 1.06 -29.20 41.66
N THR A 51 1.01 -29.89 40.50
CA THR A 51 1.42 -31.29 40.21
C THR A 51 0.70 -32.49 40.84
N THR A 52 -0.06 -33.21 39.98
CA THR A 52 -0.11 -34.67 39.63
C THR A 52 0.55 -35.73 40.56
N PRO A 53 0.14 -37.03 40.56
CA PRO A 53 -0.60 -37.79 39.51
C PRO A 53 -1.73 -38.79 39.96
N ASN A 54 -2.52 -39.22 38.97
CA ASN A 54 -3.44 -40.39 38.78
C ASN A 54 -3.29 -41.65 39.69
N PRO A 55 -4.20 -42.68 39.61
CA PRO A 55 -5.67 -42.80 39.46
C PRO A 55 -6.23 -43.89 40.46
N PRO A 56 -7.26 -44.73 40.16
CA PRO A 56 -8.70 -44.53 39.89
C PRO A 56 -9.63 -45.26 40.90
N ALA A 57 -10.96 -45.17 40.68
CA ALA A 57 -11.92 -46.29 40.64
C ALA A 57 -13.16 -46.21 41.56
N THR A 58 -14.31 -46.41 40.90
CA THR A 58 -15.49 -47.24 41.27
C THR A 58 -16.24 -46.93 42.57
N GLN A 59 -17.48 -46.44 42.44
CA GLN A 59 -18.76 -47.19 42.42
C GLN A 59 -19.27 -47.63 43.80
N GLY A 60 -20.58 -47.46 43.98
CA GLY A 60 -21.39 -48.17 44.97
C GLY A 60 -22.10 -47.19 45.91
N SER A 61 -23.34 -46.76 45.62
CA SER A 61 -24.59 -47.49 45.91
C SER A 61 -24.92 -47.43 47.42
N THR A 62 -26.16 -47.34 47.90
CA THR A 62 -27.37 -48.09 47.52
C THR A 62 -28.52 -47.68 48.48
N VAL A 63 -29.77 -48.00 48.10
CA VAL A 63 -30.89 -48.47 48.97
C VAL A 63 -31.68 -47.36 49.71
N THR A 64 -33.02 -47.28 49.71
CA THR A 64 -34.13 -48.28 49.89
C THR A 64 -35.43 -47.61 49.35
N GLN A 65 -36.29 -48.18 48.47
CA GLN A 65 -37.29 -49.26 48.58
C GLN A 65 -38.61 -49.00 49.36
N SER A 66 -39.69 -49.50 48.75
CA SER A 66 -41.10 -49.73 49.20
C SER A 66 -42.12 -48.59 48.93
N SER A 67 -43.35 -48.82 48.44
CA SER A 67 -44.05 -49.99 47.88
C SER A 67 -45.43 -49.59 47.28
N THR A 68 -45.85 -50.34 46.23
CA THR A 68 -47.21 -50.81 45.84
C THR A 68 -48.30 -49.92 45.17
N ALA A 69 -48.50 -50.22 43.86
CA ALA A 69 -49.74 -50.54 43.07
C ALA A 69 -51.00 -49.61 43.17
N THR A 70 -51.76 -49.25 42.11
CA THR A 70 -52.18 -49.99 40.91
C THR A 70 -52.83 -49.04 39.85
N GLN A 71 -52.52 -49.26 38.56
CA GLN A 71 -53.28 -49.09 37.30
C GLN A 71 -53.99 -47.79 36.82
N ARG A 72 -53.68 -47.52 35.53
CA ARG A 72 -54.44 -46.86 34.43
C ARG A 72 -54.59 -45.33 34.44
N SER A 73 -53.81 -44.65 33.60
CA SER A 73 -54.17 -44.32 32.20
C SER A 73 -53.18 -43.29 31.61
N THR A 74 -52.94 -43.41 30.32
CA THR A 74 -52.01 -42.64 29.47
C THR A 74 -52.38 -41.17 29.32
N ALA A 75 -51.44 -40.26 29.63
CA ALA A 75 -51.22 -38.98 28.94
C ALA A 75 -49.97 -38.28 29.52
N THR A 76 -48.86 -38.26 28.77
CA THR A 76 -47.63 -37.57 29.13
C THR A 76 -47.76 -36.08 28.77
N GLN A 77 -47.75 -35.22 29.78
CA GLN A 77 -47.54 -33.78 29.63
C GLN A 77 -46.08 -33.41 29.86
N SER A 78 -45.63 -32.54 28.98
CA SER A 78 -44.32 -31.94 28.77
C SER A 78 -43.73 -31.20 29.97
N SER A 79 -42.44 -31.40 30.23
CA SER A 79 -41.63 -30.54 31.09
C SER A 79 -40.79 -29.56 30.28
N THR A 80 -40.75 -28.35 30.81
CA THR A 80 -40.23 -27.09 30.29
C THR A 80 -38.70 -27.09 30.22
N ALA A 81 -38.13 -26.77 29.06
CA ALA A 81 -36.70 -26.48 28.89
C ALA A 81 -36.49 -25.01 28.50
N THR A 82 -35.50 -24.42 29.16
CA THR A 82 -35.08 -23.02 29.15
C THR A 82 -34.66 -22.55 27.75
N GLN A 83 -35.26 -21.46 27.28
CA GLN A 83 -34.98 -20.83 25.99
C GLN A 83 -33.57 -20.23 25.94
N THR A 84 -32.80 -20.65 24.94
CA THR A 84 -31.61 -19.95 24.44
C THR A 84 -32.04 -19.04 23.28
N SER A 85 -31.55 -17.80 23.27
CA SER A 85 -31.88 -16.80 22.26
C SER A 85 -31.42 -17.22 20.86
N PRO A 86 -32.17 -16.94 19.78
CA PRO A 86 -31.78 -17.33 18.43
C PRO A 86 -30.62 -16.47 17.93
N VAL A 87 -29.57 -17.13 17.45
CA VAL A 87 -28.57 -16.52 16.58
C VAL A 87 -29.30 -16.03 15.33
N THR A 88 -29.28 -14.72 15.11
CA THR A 88 -29.87 -14.11 13.92
C THR A 88 -28.95 -14.40 12.73
N SER A 89 -29.24 -15.48 11.99
CA SER A 89 -28.64 -15.68 10.67
C SER A 89 -29.24 -14.64 9.72
N THR A 90 -28.41 -13.72 9.25
CA THR A 90 -28.75 -12.88 8.10
C THR A 90 -29.15 -13.76 6.91
N PRO A 91 -30.29 -13.52 6.25
CA PRO A 91 -30.70 -14.33 5.10
C PRO A 91 -29.71 -14.17 3.96
N GLU A 92 -29.20 -15.29 3.44
CA GLU A 92 -28.50 -15.29 2.15
C GLU A 92 -29.47 -14.80 1.05
N PRO A 93 -29.02 -13.93 0.11
CA PRO A 93 -29.86 -13.49 -0.98
C PRO A 93 -30.32 -14.69 -1.84
N PRO A 94 -31.55 -14.66 -2.39
CA PRO A 94 -32.08 -15.78 -3.15
C PRO A 94 -31.23 -16.05 -4.40
N LEU A 95 -30.72 -17.28 -4.50
CA LEU A 95 -30.01 -17.76 -5.69
C LEU A 95 -31.00 -17.80 -6.87
N PHE A 96 -30.68 -17.09 -7.95
CA PHE A 96 -31.46 -17.15 -9.18
C PHE A 96 -31.30 -18.53 -9.82
N GLN A 97 -32.37 -19.33 -9.83
CA GLN A 97 -32.39 -20.58 -10.60
C GLN A 97 -32.15 -20.26 -12.09
N ASN A 98 -31.14 -20.91 -12.69
CA ASN A 98 -30.63 -20.74 -14.07
C ASN A 98 -29.65 -19.59 -14.34
N PHE A 99 -29.09 -18.92 -13.33
CA PHE A 99 -27.97 -18.00 -13.53
C PHE A 99 -26.65 -18.78 -13.72
N SER A 100 -25.89 -18.47 -14.78
CA SER A 100 -24.59 -19.10 -15.08
C SER A 100 -23.44 -18.09 -15.23
N GLY A 101 -23.59 -16.88 -14.67
CA GLY A 101 -22.56 -15.84 -14.64
C GLY A 101 -21.92 -15.69 -13.26
N TYR A 102 -21.21 -14.59 -13.01
CA TYR A 102 -20.57 -14.35 -11.71
C TYR A 102 -21.47 -13.55 -10.77
N TYR A 103 -21.35 -13.81 -9.46
CA TYR A 103 -21.72 -12.80 -8.47
C TYR A 103 -20.55 -11.86 -8.24
N ILE A 104 -20.81 -10.56 -8.31
CA ILE A 104 -19.80 -9.50 -8.25
C ILE A 104 -20.16 -8.53 -7.13
N GLY A 105 -19.23 -8.34 -6.21
CA GLY A 105 -19.30 -7.34 -5.14
C GLY A 105 -18.18 -6.32 -5.28
N VAL A 106 -18.50 -5.05 -5.06
CA VAL A 106 -17.53 -3.96 -5.05
C VAL A 106 -17.66 -3.14 -3.77
N GLY A 107 -16.53 -2.68 -3.24
CA GLY A 107 -16.53 -1.90 -2.01
C GLY A 107 -15.33 -0.98 -1.93
N ARG A 108 -15.54 0.23 -1.39
CA ARG A 108 -14.51 1.22 -1.12
C ARG A 108 -14.61 1.66 0.33
N ALA A 109 -13.48 1.77 1.01
CA ALA A 109 -13.41 2.31 2.36
C ALA A 109 -12.15 3.14 2.55
N ASP A 110 -12.25 4.17 3.39
CA ASP A 110 -11.09 4.98 3.80
C ASP A 110 -10.09 4.10 4.55
N CYS A 111 -8.81 4.21 4.18
CA CYS A 111 -7.68 3.58 4.85
C CYS A 111 -6.54 4.59 5.14
N THR A 112 -6.89 5.88 5.20
CA THR A 112 -5.94 6.97 5.45
C THR A 112 -5.43 6.89 6.90
N GLY A 113 -4.11 6.79 7.06
CA GLY A 113 -3.46 6.86 8.37
C GLY A 113 -3.43 8.27 8.96
N GLN A 114 -2.59 8.49 9.98
CA GLN A 114 -2.42 9.83 10.52
C GLN A 114 -1.75 10.77 9.49
N VAL A 115 -2.20 12.02 9.43
CA VAL A 115 -1.74 13.02 8.43
C VAL A 115 -0.78 14.07 9.02
N ALA A 116 -0.27 13.82 10.23
CA ALA A 116 0.68 14.68 10.94
C ALA A 116 1.58 13.87 11.89
N ASP A 117 2.74 14.42 12.26
CA ASP A 117 3.75 13.77 13.12
C ASP A 117 4.10 12.34 12.65
N ILE A 118 4.23 12.10 11.34
CA ILE A 118 4.65 10.81 10.78
C ILE A 118 5.38 11.03 9.45
N ASN A 119 6.33 10.18 9.09
CA ASN A 119 6.96 10.23 7.76
C ASN A 119 6.04 9.67 6.67
N LEU A 120 6.20 10.17 5.45
CA LEU A 120 5.60 9.56 4.26
C LEU A 120 6.46 8.38 3.78
N MET A 121 5.80 7.33 3.30
CA MET A 121 6.44 6.09 2.82
C MET A 121 6.72 6.18 1.33
N GLY A 122 7.94 5.80 0.92
CA GLY A 122 8.33 5.72 -0.49
C GLY A 122 9.76 6.20 -0.69
N TYR A 123 9.96 7.52 -0.66
CA TYR A 123 11.25 8.15 -0.96
C TYR A 123 12.35 7.97 0.10
N SER A 124 12.00 7.49 1.31
CA SER A 124 12.92 7.33 2.44
C SER A 124 13.77 8.59 2.73
N LYS A 125 13.15 9.77 2.67
CA LYS A 125 13.82 11.05 2.94
C LYS A 125 13.60 11.47 4.39
N SER A 126 14.70 11.76 5.07
CA SER A 126 14.65 12.47 6.35
C SER A 126 13.98 13.82 6.15
N GLY A 127 13.01 14.15 7.00
CA GLY A 127 12.27 15.40 6.94
C GLY A 127 11.03 15.39 6.03
N GLN A 128 10.74 14.31 5.28
CA GLN A 128 9.49 14.20 4.53
C GLN A 128 8.33 13.73 5.43
N ASN A 129 7.98 14.54 6.42
CA ASN A 129 6.88 14.27 7.33
C ASN A 129 5.53 14.75 6.77
N ALA A 130 4.45 14.05 7.07
CA ALA A 130 3.10 14.51 6.81
C ALA A 130 2.80 15.78 7.63
N GLN A 131 2.21 16.76 6.95
CA GLN A 131 1.80 18.06 7.49
C GLN A 131 0.40 18.42 6.99
N GLY A 132 -0.42 17.42 6.64
CA GLY A 132 -1.73 17.66 6.05
C GLY A 132 -2.20 16.59 5.08
N ILE A 133 -3.28 16.89 4.37
CA ILE A 133 -3.90 16.02 3.37
C ILE A 133 -4.31 16.82 2.12
N LEU A 134 -4.07 16.24 0.96
CA LEU A 134 -4.58 16.71 -0.35
C LEU A 134 -5.76 15.84 -0.81
N THR A 135 -5.67 14.52 -0.62
CA THR A 135 -6.79 13.60 -0.84
C THR A 135 -6.66 12.39 0.09
N ARG A 136 -7.80 11.77 0.40
CA ARG A 136 -7.87 10.49 1.12
C ARG A 136 -7.26 9.35 0.32
N LEU A 137 -6.86 8.33 1.07
CA LEU A 137 -6.38 7.04 0.61
C LEU A 137 -7.48 6.00 0.81
N TYR A 138 -7.80 5.22 -0.22
CA TYR A 138 -8.86 4.22 -0.15
C TYR A 138 -8.34 2.81 -0.39
N SER A 139 -8.99 1.86 0.30
CA SER A 139 -8.97 0.45 -0.06
C SER A 139 -10.19 0.15 -0.93
N ARG A 140 -9.97 -0.46 -2.09
CA ARG A 140 -11.00 -0.82 -3.08
C ARG A 140 -10.97 -2.33 -3.31
N ALA A 141 -12.03 -3.01 -2.86
CA ALA A 141 -12.17 -4.46 -2.94
C ALA A 141 -13.17 -4.88 -4.02
N PHE A 142 -12.83 -5.96 -4.71
CA PHE A 142 -13.62 -6.59 -5.76
C PHE A 142 -13.72 -8.08 -5.46
N ILE A 143 -14.94 -8.57 -5.29
CA ILE A 143 -15.24 -9.96 -4.96
C ILE A 143 -16.00 -10.59 -6.11
N MET A 144 -15.46 -11.68 -6.65
CA MET A 144 -16.12 -12.49 -7.67
C MET A 144 -16.43 -13.86 -7.06
N ALA A 145 -17.60 -14.41 -7.33
CA ALA A 145 -17.98 -15.75 -6.93
C ALA A 145 -18.67 -16.49 -8.08
N GLU A 146 -18.61 -17.82 -8.02
CA GLU A 146 -19.34 -18.70 -8.93
C GLU A 146 -20.86 -18.54 -8.77
N PRO A 147 -21.68 -19.05 -9.71
CA PRO A 147 -23.14 -18.90 -9.65
C PRO A 147 -23.79 -19.45 -8.37
N ASP A 148 -23.18 -20.43 -7.70
CA ASP A 148 -23.65 -21.00 -6.44
C ASP A 148 -23.10 -20.26 -5.20
N GLY A 149 -22.34 -19.19 -5.39
CA GLY A 149 -21.70 -18.41 -4.34
C GLY A 149 -20.38 -19.00 -3.80
N SER A 150 -19.96 -20.16 -4.33
CA SER A 150 -18.69 -20.82 -3.99
C SER A 150 -17.50 -20.19 -4.72
N ASN A 151 -16.29 -20.73 -4.46
CA ASN A 151 -15.02 -20.35 -5.10
C ASN A 151 -14.81 -18.84 -5.24
N ARG A 152 -15.08 -18.11 -4.14
CA ARG A 152 -14.91 -16.66 -4.12
C ARG A 152 -13.46 -16.29 -4.34
N THR A 153 -13.21 -15.20 -5.05
CA THR A 153 -11.90 -14.57 -5.20
C THR A 153 -12.01 -13.09 -4.85
N VAL A 154 -10.99 -12.56 -4.19
CA VAL A 154 -10.95 -11.17 -3.73
C VAL A 154 -9.68 -10.51 -4.25
N PHE A 155 -9.85 -9.43 -4.98
CA PHE A 155 -8.76 -8.52 -5.34
C PHE A 155 -8.97 -7.19 -4.63
N VAL A 156 -7.94 -6.70 -3.93
CA VAL A 156 -7.98 -5.40 -3.25
C VAL A 156 -6.84 -4.54 -3.75
N SER A 157 -7.18 -3.37 -4.30
CA SER A 157 -6.22 -2.30 -4.62
C SER A 157 -6.28 -1.24 -3.52
N ILE A 158 -5.12 -0.87 -2.98
CA ILE A 158 -5.01 -0.04 -1.78
C ILE A 158 -4.13 1.16 -2.11
N ASP A 159 -4.61 2.37 -1.83
CA ASP A 159 -3.84 3.61 -1.96
C ASP A 159 -2.73 3.69 -0.89
N ILE A 160 -1.68 2.89 -1.07
CA ILE A 160 -0.54 2.75 -0.16
C ILE A 160 0.74 2.55 -0.98
N GLY A 161 1.88 2.88 -0.39
CA GLY A 161 3.20 2.63 -1.00
C GLY A 161 3.42 1.15 -1.29
N MET A 162 3.21 0.26 -0.31
CA MET A 162 3.36 -1.18 -0.51
C MET A 162 2.47 -1.95 0.47
N VAL A 163 2.05 -3.17 0.14
CA VAL A 163 1.46 -4.07 1.14
C VAL A 163 2.59 -4.77 1.92
N SER A 164 2.56 -4.65 3.25
CA SER A 164 3.53 -5.32 4.13
C SER A 164 3.04 -6.71 4.54
N GLN A 165 3.97 -7.64 4.83
CA GLN A 165 3.61 -8.99 5.29
C GLN A 165 2.78 -8.94 6.59
N ARG A 166 3.11 -8.01 7.49
CA ARG A 166 2.35 -7.80 8.73
C ARG A 166 0.90 -7.39 8.44
N LEU A 167 0.71 -6.46 7.50
CA LEU A 167 -0.61 -5.97 7.11
C LEU A 167 -1.45 -7.10 6.51
N ARG A 168 -0.88 -7.89 5.60
CA ARG A 168 -1.56 -9.06 5.02
C ARG A 168 -1.95 -10.09 6.07
N LEU A 169 -1.03 -10.48 6.95
CA LEU A 169 -1.30 -11.49 7.98
C LEU A 169 -2.40 -11.04 8.94
N GLU A 170 -2.39 -9.77 9.36
CA GLU A 170 -3.43 -9.23 10.25
C GLU A 170 -4.80 -9.18 9.56
N VAL A 171 -4.87 -8.74 8.29
CA VAL A 171 -6.12 -8.74 7.51
C VAL A 171 -6.65 -10.16 7.35
N LEU A 172 -5.82 -11.11 6.94
CA LEU A 172 -6.23 -12.50 6.75
C LEU A 172 -6.70 -13.16 8.06
N ASN A 173 -6.05 -12.86 9.18
CA ASN A 173 -6.47 -13.35 10.50
C ASN A 173 -7.87 -12.84 10.88
N ARG A 174 -8.14 -11.54 10.65
CA ARG A 174 -9.46 -10.96 10.93
C ARG A 174 -10.53 -11.41 9.96
N LEU A 175 -10.20 -11.61 8.68
CA LEU A 175 -11.09 -12.24 7.71
C LEU A 175 -11.43 -13.66 8.12
N GLN A 176 -10.46 -14.45 8.56
CA GLN A 176 -10.69 -15.80 9.07
C GLN A 176 -11.59 -15.79 10.31
N SER A 177 -11.34 -14.85 11.24
CA SER A 177 -12.15 -14.70 12.46
C SER A 177 -13.61 -14.35 12.16
N LYS A 178 -13.86 -13.53 11.13
CA LYS A 178 -15.19 -13.04 10.77
C LYS A 178 -15.94 -13.95 9.78
N TYR A 179 -15.25 -14.47 8.78
CA TYR A 179 -15.81 -15.19 7.63
C TYR A 179 -15.37 -16.67 7.55
N GLY A 180 -14.67 -17.18 8.56
CA GLY A 180 -14.21 -18.57 8.61
C GLY A 180 -13.27 -18.90 7.46
N SER A 181 -13.63 -19.89 6.65
CA SER A 181 -12.85 -20.35 5.51
C SER A 181 -13.19 -19.64 4.20
N LEU A 182 -14.09 -18.67 4.18
CA LEU A 182 -14.58 -18.05 2.94
C LEU A 182 -13.49 -17.24 2.22
N TYR A 183 -12.72 -16.46 2.99
CA TYR A 183 -11.63 -15.62 2.50
C TYR A 183 -10.33 -16.02 3.17
N ARG A 184 -9.41 -16.54 2.38
CA ARG A 184 -8.19 -17.22 2.78
C ARG A 184 -6.98 -16.61 2.08
N ARG A 185 -5.79 -17.05 2.48
CA ARG A 185 -4.54 -16.64 1.82
C ARG A 185 -4.50 -16.94 0.32
N ASP A 186 -5.17 -18.02 -0.11
CA ASP A 186 -5.17 -18.48 -1.50
C ASP A 186 -6.06 -17.68 -2.43
N ASN A 187 -7.19 -17.15 -1.94
CA ASN A 187 -8.17 -16.45 -2.77
C ASN A 187 -8.29 -14.95 -2.46
N VAL A 188 -7.38 -14.37 -1.66
CA VAL A 188 -7.31 -12.93 -1.38
C VAL A 188 -5.95 -12.37 -1.83
N ILE A 189 -5.96 -11.43 -2.78
CA ILE A 189 -4.82 -10.60 -3.19
C ILE A 189 -4.99 -9.20 -2.60
N LEU A 190 -3.94 -8.71 -1.93
CA LEU A 190 -3.85 -7.31 -1.49
C LEU A 190 -2.71 -6.63 -2.25
N SER A 191 -3.00 -5.59 -3.03
CA SER A 191 -2.06 -4.87 -3.90
C SER A 191 -1.99 -3.38 -3.53
N GLY A 192 -0.77 -2.84 -3.38
CA GLY A 192 -0.56 -1.40 -3.21
C GLY A 192 -0.51 -0.69 -4.56
N THR A 193 -1.15 0.49 -4.67
CA THR A 193 -1.04 1.33 -5.87
C THR A 193 0.38 1.86 -6.10
N HIS A 194 1.16 1.94 -5.03
CA HIS A 194 2.52 2.48 -4.98
C HIS A 194 2.61 4.01 -4.85
N THR A 195 1.63 4.68 -4.24
CA THR A 195 1.80 6.10 -3.88
C THR A 195 2.96 6.32 -2.90
N HIS A 196 3.83 7.29 -3.21
CA HIS A 196 4.92 7.73 -2.32
C HIS A 196 4.49 8.83 -1.34
N SER A 197 3.18 9.07 -1.23
CA SER A 197 2.60 10.13 -0.38
C SER A 197 1.63 9.59 0.68
N GLY A 198 1.73 8.31 1.04
CA GLY A 198 0.99 7.72 2.17
C GLY A 198 1.81 7.72 3.47
N PRO A 199 1.17 7.77 4.67
CA PRO A 199 1.89 7.71 5.94
C PRO A 199 2.56 6.33 6.14
N ALA A 200 3.78 6.33 6.69
CA ALA A 200 4.61 5.14 6.91
C ALA A 200 4.26 4.37 8.20
N GLY A 201 5.15 3.46 8.63
CA GLY A 201 5.09 2.84 9.95
C GLY A 201 4.15 1.64 10.08
N TYR A 202 3.93 0.89 9.00
CA TYR A 202 3.04 -0.28 8.96
C TYR A 202 3.77 -1.61 8.61
N PHE A 203 5.10 -1.62 8.71
CA PHE A 203 5.93 -2.79 8.44
C PHE A 203 6.42 -3.48 9.72
N GLN A 204 6.84 -4.74 9.59
CA GLN A 204 7.50 -5.49 10.68
C GLN A 204 9.01 -5.70 10.45
N TYR A 205 9.46 -5.77 9.20
CA TYR A 205 10.87 -5.99 8.88
C TYR A 205 11.71 -4.73 9.13
N THR A 206 12.88 -4.91 9.73
CA THR A 206 13.65 -3.80 10.34
C THR A 206 14.03 -2.71 9.33
N VAL A 207 14.34 -3.03 8.08
CA VAL A 207 14.69 -2.02 7.06
C VAL A 207 13.59 -0.97 6.89
N PHE A 208 12.34 -1.42 6.78
CA PHE A 208 11.21 -0.52 6.58
C PHE A 208 10.77 0.16 7.89
N VAL A 209 11.01 -0.48 9.05
CA VAL A 209 10.79 0.15 10.36
C VAL A 209 11.77 1.30 10.56
N ILE A 210 13.05 1.14 10.19
CA ILE A 210 14.05 2.21 10.22
C ILE A 210 13.64 3.35 9.28
N ALA A 211 13.28 3.04 8.04
CA ALA A 211 12.84 4.05 7.07
C ALA A 211 11.57 4.81 7.53
N SER A 212 10.69 4.14 8.27
CA SER A 212 9.48 4.72 8.85
C SER A 212 9.72 5.48 10.16
N GLU A 213 10.94 5.42 10.72
CA GLU A 213 11.28 5.88 12.07
C GLU A 213 10.42 5.23 13.18
N GLY A 214 10.00 3.98 12.96
CA GLY A 214 9.21 3.18 13.89
C GLY A 214 7.89 2.66 13.31
N PHE A 215 7.16 1.90 14.13
CA PHE A 215 5.85 1.34 13.83
C PHE A 215 4.73 2.20 14.44
N SER A 216 3.87 2.79 13.60
CA SER A 216 2.67 3.51 14.03
C SER A 216 1.47 2.58 14.07
N ASN A 217 1.10 2.13 15.28
CA ASN A 217 -0.09 1.29 15.45
C ASN A 217 -1.38 1.99 15.00
N ARG A 218 -1.47 3.33 15.11
CA ARG A 218 -2.66 4.08 14.66
C ARG A 218 -2.85 3.96 13.15
N THR A 219 -1.79 4.26 12.38
CA THR A 219 -1.81 4.12 10.92
C THR A 219 -2.06 2.66 10.52
N PHE A 220 -1.37 1.71 11.15
CA PHE A 220 -1.52 0.29 10.85
C PHE A 220 -2.96 -0.20 11.08
N GLN A 221 -3.58 0.12 12.22
CA GLN A 221 -4.95 -0.30 12.51
C GLN A 221 -5.96 0.34 11.54
N HIS A 222 -5.82 1.63 11.20
CA HIS A 222 -6.68 2.28 10.19
C HIS A 222 -6.57 1.63 8.81
N MET A 223 -5.36 1.22 8.41
CA MET A 223 -5.18 0.47 7.17
C MET A 223 -5.89 -0.88 7.23
N VAL A 224 -5.72 -1.64 8.31
CA VAL A 224 -6.38 -2.94 8.51
C VAL A 224 -7.90 -2.80 8.48
N THR A 225 -8.47 -1.86 9.24
CA THR A 225 -9.92 -1.65 9.31
C THR A 225 -10.49 -1.15 8.00
N GLY A 226 -9.81 -0.24 7.30
CA GLY A 226 -10.19 0.21 5.97
C GLY A 226 -10.22 -0.93 4.96
N ILE A 227 -9.18 -1.79 4.94
CA ILE A 227 -9.15 -2.96 4.06
C ILE A 227 -10.30 -3.91 4.36
N LEU A 228 -10.51 -4.29 5.62
CA LEU A 228 -11.61 -5.17 6.03
C LEU A 228 -12.96 -4.57 5.67
N LYS A 229 -13.18 -3.28 5.92
CA LYS A 229 -14.43 -2.58 5.62
C LYS A 229 -14.71 -2.55 4.11
N SER A 230 -13.71 -2.36 3.26
CA SER A 230 -13.90 -2.42 1.81
C SER A 230 -14.34 -3.81 1.35
N ILE A 231 -13.75 -4.87 1.93
CA ILE A 231 -14.14 -6.27 1.68
C ILE A 231 -15.54 -6.55 2.22
N ASP A 232 -15.88 -6.03 3.39
CA ASP A 232 -17.20 -6.16 3.99
C ASP A 232 -18.28 -5.54 3.09
N ILE A 233 -18.05 -4.31 2.62
CA ILE A 233 -18.97 -3.61 1.70
C ILE A 233 -19.12 -4.41 0.41
N ALA A 234 -18.03 -4.91 -0.16
CA ALA A 234 -18.09 -5.73 -1.37
C ALA A 234 -18.85 -7.04 -1.13
N HIS A 235 -18.62 -7.71 0.00
CA HIS A 235 -19.30 -8.95 0.37
C HIS A 235 -20.81 -8.76 0.56
N THR A 236 -21.24 -7.70 1.23
CA THR A 236 -22.68 -7.48 1.49
C THR A 236 -23.43 -6.93 0.28
N ASN A 237 -22.71 -6.42 -0.73
CA ASN A 237 -23.29 -5.80 -1.92
C ASN A 237 -23.08 -6.64 -3.19
N MET A 238 -22.85 -7.96 -3.06
CA MET A 238 -22.70 -8.84 -4.21
C MET A 238 -24.00 -8.91 -5.03
N LYS A 239 -23.87 -8.77 -6.35
CA LYS A 239 -24.96 -8.82 -7.32
C LYS A 239 -24.62 -9.79 -8.45
N PRO A 240 -25.60 -10.51 -9.04
CA PRO A 240 -25.40 -11.19 -10.30
C PRO A 240 -24.94 -10.19 -11.38
N GLY A 241 -23.91 -10.55 -12.15
CA GLY A 241 -23.34 -9.65 -13.13
C GLY A 241 -22.44 -10.32 -14.16
N LYS A 242 -21.85 -9.48 -15.00
CA LYS A 242 -20.93 -9.86 -16.08
C LYS A 242 -19.63 -9.09 -15.95
N ILE A 243 -18.56 -9.71 -16.42
CA ILE A 243 -17.23 -9.13 -16.47
C ILE A 243 -16.83 -8.97 -17.95
N PHE A 244 -16.27 -7.82 -18.30
CA PHE A 244 -15.75 -7.55 -19.63
C PHE A 244 -14.30 -7.10 -19.54
N ILE A 245 -13.48 -7.46 -20.52
CA ILE A 245 -12.07 -7.05 -20.59
C ILE A 245 -11.82 -6.24 -21.85
N ASN A 246 -10.94 -5.25 -21.75
CA ASN A 246 -10.45 -4.49 -22.90
C ASN A 246 -9.00 -4.05 -22.69
N LYS A 247 -8.29 -3.80 -23.78
CA LYS A 247 -6.87 -3.45 -23.76
C LYS A 247 -6.58 -2.31 -24.70
N GLY A 248 -5.64 -1.46 -24.33
CA GLY A 248 -5.17 -0.43 -25.24
C GLY A 248 -4.01 0.39 -24.69
N ASN A 249 -3.26 0.99 -25.61
CA ASN A 249 -2.08 1.77 -25.23
C ASN A 249 -2.46 3.12 -24.59
N VAL A 250 -1.65 3.55 -23.61
CA VAL A 250 -1.61 4.90 -23.08
C VAL A 250 -0.30 5.55 -23.54
N ASP A 251 -0.39 6.62 -24.30
CA ASP A 251 0.78 7.33 -24.83
C ASP A 251 1.10 8.59 -24.02
N GLY A 252 2.38 8.98 -24.01
CA GLY A 252 2.82 10.26 -23.45
C GLY A 252 2.78 10.40 -21.93
N VAL A 253 2.57 9.32 -21.17
CA VAL A 253 2.46 9.39 -19.70
C VAL A 253 3.65 8.77 -18.96
N GLN A 254 4.54 8.06 -19.66
CA GLN A 254 5.60 7.26 -19.02
C GLN A 254 6.92 7.35 -19.80
N ILE A 255 8.02 7.32 -19.05
CA ILE A 255 9.39 7.08 -19.55
C ILE A 255 10.03 5.94 -18.78
N ASN A 256 10.99 5.24 -19.38
CA ASN A 256 11.83 4.32 -18.63
C ASN A 256 12.92 5.11 -17.89
N ARG A 257 13.04 4.95 -16.57
CA ARG A 257 14.00 5.69 -15.72
C ARG A 257 15.38 5.03 -15.62
N SER A 258 15.52 3.84 -16.18
CA SER A 258 16.77 3.07 -16.29
C SER A 258 16.96 2.53 -17.72
N PRO A 259 16.88 3.39 -18.76
CA PRO A 259 16.79 2.94 -20.15
C PRO A 259 18.02 2.15 -20.58
N TYR A 260 19.21 2.52 -20.11
CA TYR A 260 20.45 1.81 -20.41
C TYR A 260 20.51 0.37 -19.84
N SER A 261 19.79 0.10 -18.74
CA SER A 261 19.63 -1.26 -18.21
C SER A 261 18.66 -2.06 -19.08
N TYR A 262 17.53 -1.47 -19.48
CA TYR A 262 16.61 -2.12 -20.42
C TYR A 262 17.32 -2.53 -21.72
N LEU A 263 18.25 -1.69 -22.21
CA LEU A 263 19.04 -1.98 -23.40
C LEU A 263 20.03 -3.15 -23.24
N GLN A 264 20.26 -3.66 -22.03
CA GLN A 264 21.06 -4.87 -21.81
C GLN A 264 20.29 -6.16 -22.13
N ASN A 265 18.95 -6.12 -22.13
CA ASN A 265 18.16 -7.27 -22.57
C ASN A 265 18.50 -7.63 -24.03
N PRO A 266 18.41 -8.92 -24.43
CA PRO A 266 18.77 -9.37 -25.77
C PRO A 266 18.07 -8.55 -26.86
N GLN A 267 18.82 -8.17 -27.90
CA GLN A 267 18.28 -7.36 -29.00
C GLN A 267 17.08 -8.06 -29.68
N SER A 268 17.17 -9.39 -29.86
CA SER A 268 16.09 -10.20 -30.42
C SER A 268 14.81 -10.14 -29.59
N GLU A 269 14.92 -10.09 -28.26
CA GLU A 269 13.77 -9.95 -27.37
C GLU A 269 13.22 -8.52 -27.42
N ARG A 270 14.08 -7.50 -27.32
CA ARG A 270 13.64 -6.10 -27.39
C ARG A 270 12.93 -5.76 -28.70
N ALA A 271 13.36 -6.33 -29.82
CA ALA A 271 12.74 -6.12 -31.13
C ALA A 271 11.28 -6.63 -31.22
N ARG A 272 10.82 -7.44 -30.25
CA ARG A 272 9.43 -7.91 -30.15
C ARG A 272 8.47 -6.86 -29.58
N TYR A 273 9.00 -5.78 -28.99
CA TYR A 273 8.21 -4.74 -28.34
C TYR A 273 8.50 -3.37 -28.97
N SER A 274 7.47 -2.52 -29.03
CA SER A 274 7.57 -1.18 -29.63
C SER A 274 8.14 -0.10 -28.70
N SER A 275 8.25 -0.39 -27.40
CA SER A 275 8.68 0.57 -26.37
C SER A 275 9.48 -0.10 -25.25
N ASN A 276 10.28 0.69 -24.53
CA ASN A 276 10.98 0.30 -23.30
C ASN A 276 10.14 0.49 -22.02
N THR A 277 8.86 0.81 -22.20
CA THR A 277 7.83 0.82 -21.15
C THR A 277 6.63 -0.01 -21.64
N ASP A 278 5.87 -0.58 -20.70
CA ASP A 278 4.60 -1.22 -21.03
C ASP A 278 3.47 -0.20 -21.13
N LYS A 279 3.13 0.15 -22.37
CA LYS A 279 2.07 1.09 -22.71
C LYS A 279 0.66 0.51 -22.62
N GLU A 280 0.52 -0.81 -22.66
CA GLU A 280 -0.79 -1.47 -22.64
C GLU A 280 -1.44 -1.32 -21.27
N MET A 281 -2.59 -0.67 -21.23
CA MET A 281 -3.53 -0.69 -20.11
C MET A 281 -4.54 -1.82 -20.33
N VAL A 282 -4.81 -2.58 -19.27
CA VAL A 282 -5.86 -3.62 -19.26
C VAL A 282 -6.97 -3.19 -18.31
N VAL A 283 -8.18 -3.05 -18.84
CA VAL A 283 -9.38 -2.69 -18.07
C VAL A 283 -10.28 -3.91 -17.91
N LEU A 284 -10.67 -4.20 -16.68
CA LEU A 284 -11.70 -5.16 -16.32
C LEU A 284 -12.94 -4.42 -15.84
N LYS A 285 -13.98 -4.42 -16.66
CA LYS A 285 -15.29 -3.80 -16.41
C LYS A 285 -16.23 -4.79 -15.74
N MET A 286 -16.96 -4.33 -14.73
CA MET A 286 -17.97 -5.10 -14.02
C MET A 286 -19.32 -4.38 -14.11
N VAL A 287 -20.35 -5.10 -14.55
CA VAL A 287 -21.73 -4.61 -14.65
C VAL A 287 -22.69 -5.63 -14.03
N ASP A 288 -23.82 -5.17 -13.52
CA ASP A 288 -24.90 -6.08 -13.13
C ASP A 288 -25.74 -6.53 -14.34
N LEU A 289 -26.74 -7.37 -14.10
CA LEU A 289 -27.61 -7.89 -15.16
C LEU A 289 -28.54 -6.85 -15.79
N ASN A 290 -28.76 -5.68 -15.16
CA ASN A 290 -29.48 -4.58 -15.78
C ASN A 290 -28.57 -3.77 -16.73
N GLY A 291 -27.27 -4.07 -16.73
CA GLY A 291 -26.26 -3.30 -17.45
C GLY A 291 -25.78 -2.06 -16.66
N ASP A 292 -26.16 -1.94 -15.39
CA ASP A 292 -25.68 -0.84 -14.54
C ASP A 292 -24.22 -1.07 -14.16
N ASP A 293 -23.47 0.03 -14.13
CA ASP A 293 -22.03 0.04 -13.84
C ASP A 293 -21.77 -0.28 -12.36
N LEU A 294 -21.03 -1.36 -12.06
CA LEU A 294 -20.62 -1.70 -10.69
C LEU A 294 -19.23 -1.14 -10.38
N GLY A 295 -18.27 -1.36 -11.26
CA GLY A 295 -16.89 -0.93 -11.02
C GLY A 295 -15.93 -1.31 -12.13
N LEU A 296 -14.66 -0.94 -11.93
CA LEU A 296 -13.57 -1.35 -12.80
C LEU A 296 -12.25 -1.54 -12.06
N ILE A 297 -11.39 -2.38 -12.62
CA ILE A 297 -9.96 -2.44 -12.32
C ILE A 297 -9.18 -2.09 -13.59
N SER A 298 -8.19 -1.23 -13.47
CA SER A 298 -7.29 -0.82 -14.56
C SER A 298 -5.84 -1.13 -14.18
N TRP A 299 -5.21 -2.12 -14.82
CA TRP A 299 -3.78 -2.39 -14.64
C TRP A 299 -2.97 -1.60 -15.66
N PHE A 300 -2.01 -0.81 -15.17
CA PHE A 300 -1.09 -0.03 -15.99
C PHE A 300 0.24 0.18 -15.25
N ALA A 301 1.37 0.12 -15.97
CA ALA A 301 2.69 0.21 -15.37
C ALA A 301 3.17 1.67 -15.33
N ILE A 302 3.15 2.29 -14.14
CA ILE A 302 3.71 3.62 -13.90
C ILE A 302 3.93 3.83 -12.39
N HIS A 303 5.03 4.45 -11.98
CA HIS A 303 5.20 4.88 -10.60
C HIS A 303 4.24 6.04 -10.24
N PRO A 304 3.50 5.95 -9.13
CA PRO A 304 2.81 7.09 -8.54
C PRO A 304 3.76 7.96 -7.70
N VAL A 305 4.63 8.66 -8.42
CA VAL A 305 5.69 9.56 -7.93
C VAL A 305 5.65 10.92 -8.64
N SER A 306 4.48 11.33 -9.14
CA SER A 306 4.29 12.68 -9.68
C SER A 306 4.38 13.71 -8.54
N MET A 307 3.91 13.36 -7.35
CA MET A 307 4.18 14.07 -6.11
C MET A 307 5.57 13.68 -5.59
N ASN A 308 6.57 14.49 -5.93
CA ASN A 308 7.97 14.33 -5.50
C ASN A 308 8.18 14.39 -3.97
N ASN A 309 9.42 14.19 -3.54
CA ASN A 309 9.80 14.11 -2.13
C ASN A 309 9.82 15.43 -1.33
N SER A 310 9.47 16.58 -1.94
CA SER A 310 9.21 17.83 -1.21
C SER A 310 7.76 17.96 -0.73
N ASN A 311 6.88 17.04 -1.13
CA ASN A 311 5.51 17.01 -0.65
C ASN A 311 5.41 16.58 0.81
N HIS A 312 4.49 17.24 1.53
CA HIS A 312 4.11 16.92 2.92
C HIS A 312 2.61 16.61 3.08
N LEU A 313 1.81 16.61 2.01
CA LEU A 313 0.38 16.32 2.05
C LEU A 313 0.11 14.86 1.69
N VAL A 314 -0.66 14.16 2.53
CA VAL A 314 -1.11 12.81 2.21
C VAL A 314 -1.97 12.81 0.94
N ASN A 315 -1.64 11.91 0.00
CA ASN A 315 -2.38 11.76 -1.26
C ASN A 315 -2.13 10.41 -1.96
N SER A 316 -3.00 10.08 -2.91
CA SER A 316 -2.97 8.86 -3.72
C SER A 316 -2.28 9.03 -5.09
N ASP A 317 -1.59 10.16 -5.31
CA ASP A 317 -0.80 10.48 -6.50
C ASP A 317 -1.59 10.33 -7.82
N ASN A 318 -0.92 10.09 -8.94
CA ASN A 318 -1.48 10.15 -10.29
C ASN A 318 -2.53 9.05 -10.56
N VAL A 319 -2.28 7.81 -10.15
CA VAL A 319 -3.24 6.69 -10.27
C VAL A 319 -4.43 6.86 -9.33
N GLY A 320 -4.21 7.52 -8.18
CA GLY A 320 -5.27 7.94 -7.27
C GLY A 320 -6.16 9.01 -7.88
N TYR A 321 -5.59 10.01 -8.54
CA TYR A 321 -6.35 11.02 -9.29
C TYR A 321 -7.14 10.40 -10.44
N ALA A 322 -6.55 9.43 -11.14
CA ALA A 322 -7.25 8.71 -12.21
C ALA A 322 -8.48 7.94 -11.66
N SER A 323 -8.32 7.28 -10.51
CA SER A 323 -9.41 6.61 -9.77
C SER A 323 -10.48 7.62 -9.35
N TYR A 324 -10.07 8.75 -8.77
CA TYR A 324 -10.94 9.85 -8.35
C TYR A 324 -11.80 10.36 -9.52
N LEU A 325 -11.21 10.64 -10.68
CA LEU A 325 -11.95 11.14 -11.84
C LEU A 325 -12.98 10.13 -12.35
N LEU A 326 -12.62 8.84 -12.42
CA LEU A 326 -13.55 7.78 -12.85
C LEU A 326 -14.72 7.62 -11.87
N GLU A 327 -14.43 7.62 -10.56
CA GLU A 327 -15.46 7.52 -9.53
C GLU A 327 -16.37 8.74 -9.53
N GLN A 328 -15.83 9.96 -9.61
CA GLN A 328 -16.65 11.18 -9.64
C GLN A 328 -17.52 11.29 -10.89
N GLU A 329 -17.03 10.84 -12.05
CA GLU A 329 -17.85 10.82 -13.27
C GLU A 329 -19.03 9.85 -13.17
N LYS A 330 -18.79 8.65 -12.63
CA LYS A 330 -19.79 7.59 -12.55
C LYS A 330 -20.76 7.80 -11.38
N ASN A 331 -20.26 8.30 -10.26
CA ASN A 331 -21.03 8.61 -9.06
C ASN A 331 -21.57 10.05 -9.10
N LYS A 332 -22.32 10.40 -10.14
CA LYS A 332 -22.90 11.75 -10.29
C LYS A 332 -23.73 12.13 -9.06
N GLY A 333 -23.46 13.31 -8.51
CA GLY A 333 -24.14 13.84 -7.33
C GLY A 333 -23.59 13.35 -5.99
N TYR A 334 -22.57 12.47 -5.98
CA TYR A 334 -21.88 12.07 -4.76
C TYR A 334 -20.61 12.89 -4.53
N LEU A 335 -20.28 13.08 -3.25
CA LEU A 335 -19.00 13.65 -2.83
C LEU A 335 -17.86 12.66 -3.06
N PRO A 336 -16.61 13.14 -3.23
CA PRO A 336 -15.44 12.29 -3.31
C PRO A 336 -15.34 11.29 -2.15
N GLY A 337 -15.06 10.03 -2.52
CA GLY A 337 -15.04 8.89 -1.60
C GLY A 337 -16.40 8.23 -1.37
N GLN A 338 -17.49 8.81 -1.85
CA GLN A 338 -18.85 8.26 -1.77
C GLN A 338 -19.34 7.74 -3.14
N GLY A 339 -20.55 7.18 -3.16
CA GLY A 339 -21.18 6.63 -4.36
C GLY A 339 -20.87 5.14 -4.60
N PRO A 340 -21.77 4.45 -5.34
CA PRO A 340 -21.75 2.99 -5.47
C PRO A 340 -20.67 2.46 -6.43
N PHE A 341 -20.27 3.23 -7.44
CA PHE A 341 -19.24 2.81 -8.40
C PHE A 341 -17.86 2.86 -7.76
N VAL A 342 -17.07 1.81 -7.99
CA VAL A 342 -15.68 1.69 -7.49
C VAL A 342 -14.71 1.53 -8.65
N ALA A 343 -13.74 2.43 -8.75
CA ALA A 343 -12.72 2.41 -9.80
C ALA A 343 -11.33 2.30 -9.18
N ALA A 344 -10.59 1.24 -9.50
CA ALA A 344 -9.23 1.05 -9.01
C ALA A 344 -8.21 1.03 -10.16
N PHE A 345 -7.17 1.86 -10.04
CA PHE A 345 -5.96 1.73 -10.85
C PHE A 345 -4.93 0.88 -10.09
N ALA A 346 -4.75 -0.36 -10.56
CA ALA A 346 -3.86 -1.32 -9.95
C ALA A 346 -2.43 -1.18 -10.49
N SER A 347 -1.45 -1.34 -9.61
CA SER A 347 -0.04 -1.37 -9.99
C SER A 347 0.26 -2.60 -10.85
N SER A 348 1.21 -2.46 -11.78
CA SER A 348 1.69 -3.52 -12.65
C SER A 348 3.22 -3.68 -12.48
N ASN A 349 3.95 -4.03 -13.55
CA ASN A 349 5.41 -4.06 -13.62
C ASN A 349 6.02 -2.65 -13.81
N LEU A 350 5.82 -1.80 -12.82
CA LEU A 350 6.20 -0.39 -12.82
C LEU A 350 7.66 -0.10 -12.45
N GLY A 351 8.47 -1.11 -12.14
CA GLY A 351 9.76 -0.96 -11.44
C GLY A 351 10.76 0.02 -12.06
N ASP A 352 10.75 0.20 -13.37
CA ASP A 352 11.62 1.12 -14.11
C ASP A 352 10.82 2.20 -14.88
N VAL A 353 9.56 2.48 -14.49
CA VAL A 353 8.64 3.34 -15.25
C VAL A 353 8.26 4.60 -14.47
N SER A 354 8.75 5.75 -14.90
CA SER A 354 8.52 7.04 -14.26
C SER A 354 7.40 7.84 -14.95
N PRO A 355 6.57 8.61 -14.19
CA PRO A 355 5.60 9.55 -14.71
C PRO A 355 6.23 10.92 -15.09
N ASN A 356 7.50 11.13 -14.78
CA ASN A 356 8.18 12.42 -14.93
C ASN A 356 8.74 12.57 -16.36
N ILE A 357 7.81 12.71 -17.31
CA ILE A 357 8.05 12.55 -18.76
C ILE A 357 8.95 13.60 -19.41
N LEU A 358 9.29 14.70 -18.74
CA LEU A 358 10.27 15.66 -19.28
C LEU A 358 11.71 15.12 -19.24
N GLY A 359 11.91 13.97 -18.59
CA GLY A 359 13.19 13.28 -18.52
C GLY A 359 14.16 13.90 -17.51
N PRO A 360 15.28 13.20 -17.22
CA PRO A 360 16.22 13.61 -16.19
C PRO A 360 17.08 14.79 -16.63
N ARG A 361 17.09 15.84 -15.79
CA ARG A 361 17.83 17.09 -16.00
C ARG A 361 18.59 17.49 -14.74
N CYS A 362 19.73 18.14 -14.93
CA CYS A 362 20.47 18.76 -13.84
C CYS A 362 19.75 20.01 -13.36
N ILE A 363 19.25 20.02 -12.12
CA ILE A 363 18.42 21.12 -11.61
C ILE A 363 19.14 22.47 -11.54
N ASN A 364 20.47 22.47 -11.52
CA ASN A 364 21.31 23.68 -11.49
C ASN A 364 21.68 24.22 -12.87
N THR A 365 21.85 23.36 -13.89
CA THR A 365 22.32 23.78 -15.22
C THR A 365 21.28 23.63 -16.33
N GLY A 366 20.24 22.82 -16.12
CA GLY A 366 19.25 22.47 -17.15
C GLY A 366 19.76 21.46 -18.20
N GLU A 367 21.01 20.99 -18.09
CA GLU A 367 21.55 19.97 -18.97
C GLU A 367 20.87 18.61 -18.77
N SER A 368 20.81 17.78 -19.81
CA SER A 368 20.33 16.41 -19.66
C SER A 368 21.32 15.59 -18.84
N CYS A 369 20.81 14.84 -17.87
CA CYS A 369 21.56 13.82 -17.14
C CYS A 369 21.02 12.41 -17.42
N ASP A 370 20.46 12.22 -18.62
CA ASP A 370 20.15 10.88 -19.16
C ASP A 370 21.45 10.18 -19.54
N ASN A 371 22.03 9.50 -18.56
CA ASN A 371 23.25 8.74 -18.69
C ASN A 371 23.21 7.52 -17.76
N ALA A 372 24.11 6.56 -17.98
CA ALA A 372 24.13 5.28 -17.27
C ALA A 372 24.21 5.40 -15.74
N ASN A 373 24.69 6.54 -15.21
CA ASN A 373 24.86 6.78 -13.78
C ASN A 373 23.83 7.73 -13.16
N SER A 374 23.01 8.39 -13.98
CA SER A 374 22.09 9.47 -13.57
C SER A 374 22.78 10.52 -12.70
N THR A 375 23.84 11.10 -13.23
CA THR A 375 24.68 12.08 -12.51
C THR A 375 24.89 13.34 -13.33
N CYS A 376 25.07 14.46 -12.64
CA CYS A 376 25.42 15.76 -13.20
C CYS A 376 26.90 16.07 -13.02
N PRO A 377 27.57 16.72 -14.00
CA PRO A 377 28.96 17.15 -13.85
C PRO A 377 29.18 18.06 -12.64
N ILE A 378 28.21 18.94 -12.36
CA ILE A 378 28.22 19.86 -11.22
C ILE A 378 27.15 19.41 -10.23
N GLY A 379 27.58 19.02 -9.02
CA GLY A 379 26.70 18.62 -7.91
C GLY A 379 26.34 17.13 -7.85
N GLY A 380 26.77 16.31 -8.82
CA GLY A 380 26.65 14.85 -8.74
C GLY A 380 25.23 14.32 -8.96
N SER A 381 24.94 13.13 -8.42
CA SER A 381 23.65 12.45 -8.59
C SER A 381 22.49 13.18 -7.93
N ASN A 382 22.74 13.88 -6.82
CA ASN A 382 21.73 14.65 -6.10
C ASN A 382 21.07 15.76 -6.94
N MET A 383 21.72 16.19 -8.03
CA MET A 383 21.18 17.24 -8.92
C MET A 383 20.43 16.68 -10.12
N CYS A 384 20.46 15.37 -10.37
CA CYS A 384 19.84 14.74 -11.52
C CYS A 384 18.41 14.31 -11.20
N ILE A 385 17.42 15.10 -11.62
CA ILE A 385 16.00 14.88 -11.29
C ILE A 385 15.17 14.94 -12.58
N ALA A 386 14.22 14.03 -12.73
CA ALA A 386 13.20 14.10 -13.76
C ALA A 386 12.00 14.91 -13.28
N LYS A 387 11.43 15.74 -14.17
CA LYS A 387 10.26 16.57 -13.85
C LYS A 387 9.03 16.08 -14.61
N GLY A 388 7.87 16.24 -13.96
CA GLY A 388 6.56 16.04 -14.58
C GLY A 388 6.22 17.13 -15.60
N PRO A 389 5.11 16.95 -16.34
CA PRO A 389 4.73 17.84 -17.45
C PRO A 389 4.04 19.14 -17.03
N GLY A 390 3.62 19.27 -15.77
CA GLY A 390 2.86 20.42 -15.28
C GLY A 390 3.73 21.58 -14.83
N GLN A 391 3.07 22.69 -14.47
CA GLN A 391 3.73 23.86 -13.88
C GLN A 391 4.35 23.54 -12.51
N ASP A 392 3.70 22.64 -11.76
CA ASP A 392 4.17 22.13 -10.49
C ASP A 392 3.88 20.61 -10.37
N MET A 393 4.14 20.06 -9.18
CA MET A 393 3.90 18.65 -8.90
C MET A 393 2.41 18.27 -8.84
N PHE A 394 1.53 19.19 -8.42
CA PHE A 394 0.09 18.94 -8.35
C PHE A 394 -0.48 18.88 -9.77
N ASP A 395 -0.13 19.84 -10.61
CA ASP A 395 -0.49 19.88 -12.02
C ASP A 395 0.07 18.67 -12.78
N SER A 396 1.34 18.33 -12.55
CA SER A 396 1.95 17.11 -13.11
C SER A 396 1.18 15.85 -12.74
N THR A 397 0.78 15.73 -11.47
CA THR A 397 -0.02 14.61 -10.96
C THR A 397 -1.38 14.53 -11.65
N GLN A 398 -2.05 15.68 -11.81
CA GLN A 398 -3.34 15.76 -12.46
C GLN A 398 -3.28 15.47 -13.97
N ILE A 399 -2.26 15.98 -14.68
CA ILE A 399 -2.06 15.73 -16.11
C ILE A 399 -1.87 14.23 -16.37
N ILE A 400 -0.95 13.59 -15.63
CA ILE A 400 -0.66 12.15 -15.79
C ILE A 400 -1.88 11.31 -15.39
N GLY A 401 -2.51 11.62 -14.25
CA GLY A 401 -3.71 10.93 -13.79
C GLY A 401 -4.89 11.06 -14.75
N ARG A 402 -5.12 12.25 -15.32
CA ARG A 402 -6.19 12.50 -16.29
C ARG A 402 -5.99 11.74 -17.59
N ALA A 403 -4.76 11.65 -18.09
CA ALA A 403 -4.46 10.87 -19.29
C ALA A 403 -4.75 9.38 -19.09
N MET A 404 -4.40 8.82 -17.93
CA MET A 404 -4.75 7.45 -17.57
C MET A 404 -6.26 7.24 -17.41
N TYR A 405 -6.94 8.16 -16.71
CA TYR A 405 -8.40 8.19 -16.59
C TYR A 405 -9.08 8.15 -17.96
N GLN A 406 -8.63 8.99 -18.89
CA GLN A 406 -9.23 9.14 -20.21
C GLN A 406 -9.14 7.81 -20.98
N ARG A 407 -7.97 7.16 -20.97
CA ARG A 407 -7.82 5.87 -21.64
C ARG A 407 -8.65 4.77 -20.98
N ALA A 408 -8.66 4.72 -19.65
CA ALA A 408 -9.45 3.73 -18.91
C ALA A 408 -10.96 3.89 -19.20
N LYS A 409 -11.46 5.13 -19.25
CA LYS A 409 -12.83 5.47 -19.62
C LYS A 409 -13.19 4.98 -21.02
N GLU A 410 -12.34 5.24 -22.00
CA GLU A 410 -12.56 4.79 -23.39
C GLU A 410 -12.60 3.26 -23.49
N LEU A 411 -11.65 2.59 -22.85
CA LEU A 411 -11.57 1.13 -22.83
C LEU A 411 -12.78 0.52 -22.09
N TYR A 412 -13.19 1.13 -20.98
CA TYR A 412 -14.38 0.74 -20.24
C TYR A 412 -15.66 0.86 -21.08
N ALA A 413 -15.82 1.97 -21.79
CA ALA A 413 -16.98 2.23 -22.63
C ALA A 413 -17.06 1.26 -23.82
N SER A 414 -15.91 0.93 -24.42
CA SER A 414 -15.82 0.06 -25.61
C SER A 414 -15.59 -1.43 -25.31
N ALA A 415 -15.51 -1.82 -24.03
CA ALA A 415 -15.29 -3.22 -23.64
C ALA A 415 -16.47 -4.10 -24.05
N SER A 416 -16.21 -5.05 -24.96
CA SER A 416 -17.22 -5.99 -25.49
C SER A 416 -16.84 -7.46 -25.31
N GLN A 417 -15.57 -7.77 -25.01
CA GLN A 417 -15.12 -9.14 -24.77
C GLN A 417 -15.54 -9.56 -23.35
N GLU A 418 -16.58 -10.39 -23.24
CA GLU A 418 -17.01 -10.97 -21.97
C GLU A 418 -15.95 -11.96 -21.44
N VAL A 419 -15.67 -11.91 -20.15
CA VAL A 419 -14.83 -12.86 -19.44
C VAL A 419 -15.75 -13.92 -18.85
N THR A 420 -15.50 -15.18 -19.18
CA THR A 420 -16.29 -16.34 -18.72
C THR A 420 -15.36 -17.51 -18.41
N GLY A 421 -15.83 -18.45 -17.58
CA GLY A 421 -15.08 -19.63 -17.17
C GLY A 421 -14.91 -19.70 -15.64
N PRO A 422 -14.29 -20.75 -15.11
CA PRO A 422 -14.22 -20.96 -13.67
C PRO A 422 -13.34 -19.93 -12.97
N LEU A 423 -13.64 -19.70 -11.70
CA LEU A 423 -12.79 -19.01 -10.74
C LEU A 423 -11.84 -20.03 -10.11
N ALA A 424 -10.55 -19.73 -10.09
CA ALA A 424 -9.57 -20.56 -9.40
C ALA A 424 -8.46 -19.71 -8.77
N SER A 425 -7.74 -20.30 -7.82
CA SER A 425 -6.64 -19.63 -7.15
C SER A 425 -5.59 -20.61 -6.66
N ALA A 426 -4.33 -20.24 -6.76
CA ALA A 426 -3.21 -20.97 -6.18
C ALA A 426 -2.31 -20.01 -5.41
N HIS A 427 -1.83 -20.44 -4.25
CA HIS A 427 -0.93 -19.68 -3.38
C HIS A 427 0.12 -20.60 -2.78
N GLN A 428 1.32 -20.06 -2.60
CA GLN A 428 2.40 -20.73 -1.91
C GLN A 428 3.25 -19.71 -1.16
N TRP A 429 3.68 -20.06 0.06
CA TRP A 429 4.80 -19.36 0.68
C TRP A 429 6.11 -19.98 0.24
N VAL A 430 7.10 -19.15 -0.06
CA VAL A 430 8.38 -19.60 -0.61
C VAL A 430 9.49 -18.96 0.19
N ASP A 431 10.45 -19.77 0.63
CA ASP A 431 11.74 -19.26 1.10
C ASP A 431 12.57 -18.83 -0.11
N MET A 432 12.56 -17.52 -0.38
CA MET A 432 13.27 -16.93 -1.51
C MET A 432 14.79 -16.91 -1.33
N THR A 433 15.32 -17.27 -0.17
CA THR A 433 16.77 -17.29 0.08
C THR A 433 17.47 -18.55 -0.46
N ASN A 434 16.70 -19.56 -0.87
CA ASN A 434 17.22 -20.88 -1.20
C ASN A 434 16.48 -21.58 -2.35
N VAL A 435 15.98 -20.82 -3.33
CA VAL A 435 15.31 -21.39 -4.51
C VAL A 435 16.35 -21.87 -5.51
N THR A 436 16.32 -23.15 -5.86
CA THR A 436 17.06 -23.68 -7.02
C THR A 436 16.36 -23.26 -8.31
N VAL A 437 17.10 -22.61 -9.19
CA VAL A 437 16.62 -22.06 -10.47
C VAL A 437 17.23 -22.84 -11.62
N TRP A 438 16.40 -23.41 -12.49
CA TRP A 438 16.88 -24.08 -13.69
C TRP A 438 17.04 -23.08 -14.83
N LEU A 439 18.28 -22.79 -15.23
CA LEU A 439 18.56 -21.90 -16.37
C LEU A 439 18.43 -22.65 -17.71
N ASN A 440 18.76 -23.93 -17.70
CA ASN A 440 18.51 -24.89 -18.77
C ASN A 440 18.48 -26.31 -18.17
N SER A 441 18.42 -27.35 -19.01
CA SER A 441 18.33 -28.75 -18.55
C SER A 441 19.56 -29.26 -17.80
N THR A 442 20.72 -28.60 -17.92
CA THR A 442 21.99 -29.05 -17.32
C THR A 442 22.62 -28.04 -16.35
N HIS A 443 22.14 -26.80 -16.33
CA HIS A 443 22.68 -25.73 -15.49
C HIS A 443 21.63 -25.19 -14.54
N THR A 444 21.95 -25.25 -13.25
CA THR A 444 21.16 -24.65 -12.19
C THR A 444 21.91 -23.46 -11.59
N ALA A 445 21.12 -22.53 -11.07
CA ALA A 445 21.57 -21.45 -10.21
C ALA A 445 20.77 -21.48 -8.91
N LYS A 446 21.05 -20.54 -8.01
CA LYS A 446 20.39 -20.42 -6.73
C LYS A 446 20.10 -18.96 -6.43
N THR A 447 18.97 -18.68 -5.78
CA THR A 447 18.74 -17.36 -5.18
C THR A 447 19.62 -17.14 -3.95
N CYS A 448 19.72 -15.90 -3.52
CA CYS A 448 20.58 -15.48 -2.42
C CYS A 448 19.76 -15.04 -1.22
N LYS A 449 20.39 -15.05 -0.04
CA LYS A 449 19.90 -14.27 1.12
C LYS A 449 19.75 -12.80 0.72
N PRO A 450 18.77 -12.05 1.26
CA PRO A 450 18.48 -10.72 0.78
C PRO A 450 19.64 -9.74 1.01
N ALA A 451 20.03 -8.98 -0.02
CA ALA A 451 21.00 -7.89 0.10
C ALA A 451 20.72 -6.71 -0.85
N LEU A 452 21.00 -5.49 -0.36
CA LEU A 452 20.90 -4.25 -1.12
C LEU A 452 22.30 -3.80 -1.60
N GLY A 453 22.38 -3.40 -2.86
CA GLY A 453 23.62 -2.93 -3.48
C GLY A 453 23.92 -1.46 -3.19
N TYR A 454 25.12 -0.99 -3.52
CA TYR A 454 25.50 0.43 -3.34
C TYR A 454 24.51 1.40 -4.00
N SER A 455 24.06 1.10 -5.22
CA SER A 455 23.14 2.00 -5.94
C SER A 455 21.72 2.05 -5.36
N PHE A 456 21.37 1.24 -4.36
CA PHE A 456 20.16 1.47 -3.56
C PHE A 456 20.21 2.85 -2.87
N ALA A 457 21.36 3.22 -2.30
CA ALA A 457 21.51 4.51 -1.62
C ALA A 457 21.57 5.71 -2.58
N ALA A 458 21.61 5.48 -3.90
CA ALA A 458 21.58 6.55 -4.91
C ALA A 458 20.17 7.10 -5.13
N GLY A 459 19.12 6.33 -4.80
CA GLY A 459 17.76 6.64 -5.23
C GLY A 459 17.64 6.62 -6.76
N THR A 460 16.63 7.32 -7.28
CA THR A 460 16.36 7.41 -8.73
C THR A 460 16.24 8.87 -9.17
N ILE A 461 15.98 9.08 -10.46
CA ILE A 461 15.67 10.40 -11.02
C ILE A 461 14.33 10.96 -10.50
N ASP A 462 13.45 10.10 -9.94
CA ASP A 462 12.18 10.51 -9.32
C ASP A 462 12.34 10.93 -7.86
N GLY A 463 13.44 10.50 -7.23
CA GLY A 463 13.75 10.75 -5.83
C GLY A 463 15.17 10.31 -5.52
N VAL A 464 16.09 11.27 -5.50
CA VAL A 464 17.52 11.02 -5.26
C VAL A 464 17.80 10.70 -3.79
N GLY A 465 18.78 9.82 -3.57
CA GLY A 465 19.32 9.51 -2.25
C GLY A 465 20.00 10.72 -1.59
N GLY A 466 20.27 10.63 -0.29
CA GLY A 466 20.89 11.73 0.48
C GLY A 466 22.42 11.71 0.50
N LEU A 467 23.04 10.58 0.17
CA LEU A 467 24.47 10.31 0.44
C LEU A 467 25.36 10.40 -0.80
N ASN A 468 24.88 11.04 -1.88
CA ASN A 468 25.62 11.26 -3.14
C ASN A 468 26.17 9.98 -3.79
N PHE A 469 25.52 8.84 -3.56
CA PHE A 469 25.76 7.61 -4.30
C PHE A 469 25.26 7.80 -5.74
N THR A 470 25.93 7.16 -6.69
CA THR A 470 25.51 7.12 -8.10
C THR A 470 24.89 5.77 -8.43
N GLN A 471 24.00 5.76 -9.43
CA GLN A 471 23.51 4.51 -9.99
C GLN A 471 24.59 3.85 -10.85
N GLY A 472 24.48 2.54 -11.06
CA GLY A 472 25.38 1.78 -11.93
C GLY A 472 26.69 1.35 -11.27
N LYS A 473 26.75 1.28 -9.93
CA LYS A 473 27.95 0.83 -9.22
C LYS A 473 28.03 -0.70 -9.20
N THR A 474 28.99 -1.27 -9.91
CA THR A 474 29.34 -2.70 -9.89
C THR A 474 30.52 -3.02 -8.96
N GLU A 475 31.16 -2.01 -8.40
CA GLU A 475 32.28 -2.13 -7.46
C GLU A 475 31.98 -1.35 -6.18
N GLY A 476 32.42 -1.90 -5.04
CA GLY A 476 32.37 -1.23 -3.74
C GLY A 476 33.50 -0.21 -3.59
N ASP A 477 33.50 0.53 -2.49
CA ASP A 477 34.63 1.37 -2.11
C ASP A 477 35.05 1.11 -0.65
N PRO A 478 36.37 1.17 -0.34
CA PRO A 478 36.87 0.77 0.98
C PRO A 478 36.25 1.55 2.15
N PHE A 479 35.81 2.79 1.90
CA PHE A 479 35.21 3.63 2.92
C PHE A 479 33.85 3.07 3.36
N TRP A 480 32.92 2.86 2.42
CA TRP A 480 31.60 2.31 2.72
C TRP A 480 31.64 0.83 3.13
N ASP A 481 32.56 0.05 2.56
CA ASP A 481 32.78 -1.33 3.00
C ASP A 481 33.23 -1.39 4.46
N THR A 482 34.15 -0.51 4.88
CA THR A 482 34.60 -0.43 6.28
C THR A 482 33.46 -0.02 7.20
N ILE A 483 32.66 0.99 6.84
CA ILE A 483 31.52 1.44 7.65
C ILE A 483 30.52 0.30 7.85
N ARG A 484 30.14 -0.39 6.76
CA ARG A 484 29.26 -1.56 6.82
C ARG A 484 29.83 -2.63 7.75
N ASP A 485 31.09 -3.01 7.55
CA ASP A 485 31.73 -4.10 8.28
C ASP A 485 31.83 -3.80 9.79
N GLN A 486 32.11 -2.54 10.16
CA GLN A 486 32.23 -2.11 11.56
C GLN A 486 30.89 -1.97 12.28
N ILE A 487 29.81 -1.59 11.58
CA ILE A 487 28.52 -1.29 12.21
C ILE A 487 27.56 -2.47 12.15
N LEU A 488 27.50 -3.14 10.99
CA LEU A 488 26.53 -4.19 10.69
C LEU A 488 27.18 -5.58 10.64
N GLY A 489 28.51 -5.65 10.68
CA GLY A 489 29.27 -6.88 10.46
C GLY A 489 29.63 -7.07 9.00
N LYS A 490 30.61 -7.95 8.75
CA LYS A 490 31.11 -8.24 7.40
C LYS A 490 30.21 -9.27 6.69
N PRO A 491 29.74 -9.00 5.46
CA PRO A 491 29.00 -9.99 4.66
C PRO A 491 29.85 -11.25 4.44
N SER A 492 29.21 -12.42 4.47
CA SER A 492 29.87 -13.69 4.14
C SER A 492 30.43 -13.70 2.71
N GLU A 493 31.43 -14.54 2.42
CA GLU A 493 31.92 -14.67 1.03
C GLU A 493 30.88 -15.36 0.15
N GLU A 494 30.05 -16.23 0.72
CA GLU A 494 28.93 -16.88 0.05
C GLU A 494 27.89 -15.86 -0.44
N ILE A 495 27.46 -14.90 0.40
CA ILE A 495 26.49 -13.89 -0.01
C ILE A 495 27.10 -12.94 -1.05
N LYS A 496 28.38 -12.58 -0.91
CA LYS A 496 29.10 -11.73 -1.88
C LYS A 496 29.18 -12.40 -3.25
N GLU A 497 29.56 -13.67 -3.31
CA GLU A 497 29.64 -14.42 -4.57
C GLU A 497 28.27 -14.58 -5.22
N CYS A 498 27.26 -14.98 -4.43
CA CYS A 498 25.91 -15.17 -4.92
C CYS A 498 25.33 -13.89 -5.53
N HIS A 499 25.68 -12.72 -4.98
CA HIS A 499 25.16 -11.44 -5.43
C HIS A 499 25.88 -10.81 -6.62
N LYS A 500 27.06 -11.31 -7.03
CA LYS A 500 27.83 -10.68 -8.11
C LYS A 500 26.97 -10.41 -9.36
N PRO A 501 27.16 -9.26 -10.03
CA PRO A 501 28.17 -8.22 -9.78
C PRO A 501 27.75 -7.14 -8.76
N LYS A 502 26.69 -7.35 -7.97
CA LYS A 502 26.24 -6.36 -6.98
C LYS A 502 27.28 -6.16 -5.87
N PRO A 503 27.81 -4.94 -5.67
CA PRO A 503 28.56 -4.62 -4.47
C PRO A 503 27.56 -4.42 -3.32
N ILE A 504 27.63 -5.26 -2.29
CA ILE A 504 26.65 -5.26 -1.19
C ILE A 504 26.89 -4.04 -0.28
N LEU A 505 25.88 -3.19 -0.12
CA LEU A 505 25.88 -2.12 0.88
C LEU A 505 25.27 -2.61 2.19
N LEU A 506 24.14 -3.35 2.12
CA LEU A 506 23.43 -3.89 3.28
C LEU A 506 23.16 -5.39 3.05
N HIS A 507 23.76 -6.26 3.86
CA HIS A 507 23.59 -7.72 3.82
C HIS A 507 22.39 -8.18 4.65
N THR A 508 21.21 -7.63 4.33
CA THR A 508 19.99 -7.73 5.16
C THR A 508 19.57 -9.15 5.57
N GLY A 509 19.91 -10.19 4.82
CA GLY A 509 19.61 -11.59 5.16
C GLY A 509 20.57 -12.20 6.19
N GLU A 510 21.60 -11.48 6.59
CA GLU A 510 22.53 -11.82 7.67
C GLU A 510 22.35 -10.88 8.88
N LEU A 511 21.36 -9.98 8.82
CA LEU A 511 21.00 -9.03 9.88
C LEU A 511 19.63 -9.40 10.48
N SER A 512 19.61 -9.81 11.74
CA SER A 512 18.41 -10.33 12.43
C SER A 512 18.05 -9.59 13.71
N LYS A 513 18.71 -8.46 14.01
CA LYS A 513 18.47 -7.65 15.21
C LYS A 513 17.85 -6.29 14.85
N PRO A 514 16.78 -5.85 15.57
CA PRO A 514 16.01 -6.61 16.57
C PRO A 514 15.22 -7.78 15.96
N HIS A 515 14.89 -7.69 14.67
CA HIS A 515 14.24 -8.72 13.86
C HIS A 515 14.97 -8.86 12.52
N PRO A 516 14.66 -9.88 11.69
CA PRO A 516 15.11 -9.93 10.30
C PRO A 516 14.90 -8.61 9.56
N TRP A 517 15.94 -8.16 8.85
CA TRP A 517 15.92 -6.88 8.15
C TRP A 517 15.07 -6.91 6.88
N HIS A 518 15.06 -8.05 6.19
CA HIS A 518 14.22 -8.32 5.03
C HIS A 518 13.47 -9.65 5.16
N PRO A 519 12.37 -9.83 4.39
CA PRO A 519 11.66 -11.10 4.34
C PRO A 519 12.48 -12.19 3.64
N ASP A 520 12.52 -13.37 4.28
CA ASP A 520 12.96 -14.61 3.62
C ASP A 520 11.76 -15.33 2.99
N ILE A 521 10.63 -15.36 3.71
CA ILE A 521 9.40 -16.02 3.31
C ILE A 521 8.48 -15.06 2.56
N VAL A 522 8.17 -15.41 1.32
CA VAL A 522 7.47 -14.56 0.34
C VAL A 522 6.24 -15.26 -0.20
N ASP A 523 5.14 -14.53 -0.37
CA ASP A 523 3.93 -15.02 -1.03
C ASP A 523 4.08 -15.00 -2.56
N VAL A 524 3.78 -16.12 -3.21
CA VAL A 524 3.48 -16.17 -4.65
C VAL A 524 2.05 -16.67 -4.84
N GLN A 525 1.29 -16.01 -5.71
CA GLN A 525 -0.14 -16.28 -5.86
C GLN A 525 -0.67 -15.93 -7.24
N ILE A 526 -1.55 -16.77 -7.77
CA ILE A 526 -2.34 -16.50 -8.98
C ILE A 526 -3.81 -16.64 -8.64
N ILE A 527 -4.63 -15.68 -9.08
CA ILE A 527 -6.09 -15.81 -9.17
C ILE A 527 -6.47 -15.82 -10.65
N THR A 528 -7.36 -16.72 -11.07
CA THR A 528 -7.94 -16.73 -12.41
C THR A 528 -9.43 -16.42 -12.36
N LEU A 529 -9.86 -15.53 -13.25
CA LEU A 529 -11.26 -15.19 -13.51
C LEU A 529 -11.56 -15.60 -14.96
N GLY A 530 -12.05 -16.83 -15.17
CA GLY A 530 -12.21 -17.36 -16.52
C GLY A 530 -10.90 -17.31 -17.33
N SER A 531 -10.87 -16.50 -18.39
CA SER A 531 -9.71 -16.32 -19.27
C SER A 531 -8.68 -15.25 -18.83
N LEU A 532 -8.86 -14.64 -17.65
CA LEU A 532 -7.92 -13.68 -17.06
C LEU A 532 -7.15 -14.33 -15.91
N ALA A 533 -5.82 -14.21 -15.90
CA ALA A 533 -4.96 -14.58 -14.78
C ALA A 533 -4.29 -13.33 -14.17
N ILE A 534 -4.43 -13.15 -12.86
CA ILE A 534 -3.83 -12.08 -12.07
C ILE A 534 -2.67 -12.68 -11.27
N THR A 535 -1.43 -12.31 -11.62
CA THR A 535 -0.24 -12.75 -10.89
C THR A 535 0.12 -11.73 -9.83
N ALA A 536 0.04 -12.11 -8.55
CA ALA A 536 0.30 -11.24 -7.40
C ALA A 536 1.80 -11.16 -7.10
N ILE A 537 2.46 -10.11 -7.58
CA ILE A 537 3.90 -9.94 -7.51
C ILE A 537 4.30 -9.20 -6.21
N PRO A 538 5.17 -9.78 -5.36
CA PRO A 538 5.54 -9.23 -4.06
C PRO A 538 6.61 -8.12 -4.12
N GLY A 539 6.56 -7.27 -5.13
CA GLY A 539 7.56 -6.23 -5.36
C GLY A 539 7.33 -5.47 -6.65
N GLU A 540 8.40 -4.84 -7.14
CA GLU A 540 8.42 -3.94 -8.28
C GLU A 540 9.18 -4.58 -9.46
N PHE A 541 8.46 -5.33 -10.30
CA PHE A 541 9.02 -5.86 -11.54
C PHE A 541 9.33 -4.72 -12.51
N THR A 542 10.50 -4.76 -13.16
CA THR A 542 10.79 -3.91 -14.32
C THR A 542 9.92 -4.29 -15.53
N THR A 543 9.94 -3.43 -16.54
CA THR A 543 9.23 -3.62 -17.81
C THR A 543 9.50 -5.00 -18.41
N MET A 544 10.77 -5.36 -18.63
CA MET A 544 11.09 -6.66 -19.25
C MET A 544 10.86 -7.84 -18.29
N SER A 545 11.05 -7.65 -16.99
CA SER A 545 10.71 -8.67 -15.99
C SER A 545 9.23 -9.06 -16.06
N GLY A 546 8.34 -8.06 -16.14
CA GLY A 546 6.90 -8.29 -16.26
C GLY A 546 6.51 -8.95 -17.59
N ARG A 547 7.12 -8.55 -18.70
CA ARG A 547 6.90 -9.18 -20.03
C ARG A 547 7.26 -10.66 -20.01
N ARG A 548 8.46 -11.01 -19.53
CA ARG A 548 8.93 -12.39 -19.47
C ARG A 548 8.02 -13.26 -18.61
N LEU A 549 7.60 -12.79 -17.44
CA LEU A 549 6.69 -13.55 -16.58
C LEU A 549 5.31 -13.72 -17.20
N ARG A 550 4.71 -12.65 -17.77
CA ARG A 550 3.40 -12.74 -18.44
C ARG A 550 3.39 -13.80 -19.54
N GLU A 551 4.37 -13.75 -20.44
CA GLU A 551 4.48 -14.70 -21.55
C GLU A 551 4.74 -16.12 -21.07
N ALA A 552 5.61 -16.29 -20.07
CA ALA A 552 5.94 -17.60 -19.53
C ALA A 552 4.76 -18.27 -18.81
N VAL A 553 3.95 -17.49 -18.08
CA VAL A 553 2.73 -17.97 -17.41
C VAL A 553 1.63 -18.25 -18.44
N GLN A 554 1.45 -17.38 -19.43
CA GLN A 554 0.50 -17.59 -20.52
C GLN A 554 0.81 -18.89 -21.28
N ALA A 555 2.08 -19.13 -21.61
CA ALA A 555 2.53 -20.34 -22.28
C ALA A 555 2.35 -21.61 -21.42
N GLU A 556 2.50 -21.52 -20.10
CA GLU A 556 2.27 -22.64 -19.19
C GLU A 556 0.78 -23.03 -19.16
N PHE A 557 -0.12 -22.05 -19.04
CA PHE A 557 -1.56 -22.29 -19.15
C PHE A 557 -1.92 -22.94 -20.49
N ALA A 558 -1.40 -22.41 -21.60
CA ALA A 558 -1.63 -22.95 -22.94
C ALA A 558 -1.13 -24.40 -23.09
N SER A 559 0.02 -24.74 -22.50
CA SER A 559 0.58 -26.10 -22.52
C SER A 559 -0.29 -27.11 -21.77
N HIS A 560 -1.17 -26.63 -20.88
CA HIS A 560 -2.05 -27.43 -20.05
C HIS A 560 -3.55 -27.20 -20.34
N GLY A 561 -3.89 -26.73 -21.55
CA GLY A 561 -5.27 -26.70 -22.05
C GLY A 561 -6.04 -25.39 -21.82
N MET A 562 -5.50 -24.45 -21.06
CA MET A 562 -6.09 -23.11 -20.86
C MET A 562 -5.53 -22.13 -21.91
N GLN A 563 -6.11 -22.15 -23.10
CA GLN A 563 -5.67 -21.32 -24.23
C GLN A 563 -6.04 -19.84 -24.06
N ASN A 564 -5.27 -18.95 -24.69
CA ASN A 564 -5.56 -17.52 -24.82
C ASN A 564 -5.77 -16.77 -23.49
N MET A 565 -5.14 -17.24 -22.41
CA MET A 565 -5.16 -16.52 -21.13
C MET A 565 -4.58 -15.12 -21.30
N THR A 566 -5.30 -14.12 -20.81
CA THR A 566 -4.72 -12.80 -20.56
C THR A 566 -4.08 -12.82 -19.20
N VAL A 567 -2.77 -12.57 -19.13
CA VAL A 567 -2.03 -12.52 -17.86
C VAL A 567 -1.72 -11.06 -17.52
N VAL A 568 -2.17 -10.59 -16.37
CA VAL A 568 -1.82 -9.26 -15.84
C VAL A 568 -0.86 -9.40 -14.66
N ILE A 569 0.13 -8.52 -14.63
CA ILE A 569 0.98 -8.33 -13.46
C ILE A 569 0.23 -7.45 -12.48
N SER A 570 0.07 -7.90 -11.23
CA SER A 570 -0.34 -7.04 -10.13
C SER A 570 0.87 -6.81 -9.24
N GLY A 571 1.42 -5.60 -9.25
CA GLY A 571 2.59 -5.25 -8.45
C GLY A 571 2.27 -5.12 -6.96
N LEU A 572 3.34 -5.08 -6.15
CA LEU A 572 3.29 -4.70 -4.73
C LEU A 572 2.26 -5.46 -3.90
N CYS A 573 2.12 -6.75 -4.21
CA CYS A 573 1.12 -7.61 -3.61
C CYS A 573 1.66 -8.31 -2.37
N ASN A 574 0.83 -8.41 -1.34
CA ASN A 574 0.95 -9.31 -0.20
C ASN A 574 2.12 -9.04 0.78
N VAL A 575 3.34 -8.95 0.27
CA VAL A 575 4.57 -8.62 0.99
C VAL A 575 5.47 -7.84 0.04
N TYR A 576 6.27 -6.93 0.57
CA TYR A 576 7.18 -6.12 -0.25
C TYR A 576 8.62 -6.61 -0.15
N THR A 577 9.21 -6.92 -1.30
CA THR A 577 10.58 -7.43 -1.46
C THR A 577 11.42 -6.56 -2.41
N HIS A 578 11.15 -5.25 -2.46
CA HIS A 578 11.81 -4.32 -3.38
C HIS A 578 11.61 -4.67 -4.86
N TYR A 579 12.68 -4.60 -5.66
CA TYR A 579 12.63 -4.63 -7.11
C TYR A 579 12.97 -6.01 -7.66
N ILE A 580 12.54 -6.26 -8.89
CA ILE A 580 12.91 -7.45 -9.64
C ILE A 580 13.29 -7.01 -11.05
N THR A 581 14.57 -7.21 -11.36
CA THR A 581 15.18 -6.96 -12.67
C THR A 581 15.40 -8.26 -13.43
N THR A 582 15.54 -8.17 -14.75
CA THR A 582 16.06 -9.29 -15.53
C THR A 582 17.51 -9.59 -15.14
N TYR A 583 18.02 -10.77 -15.49
CA TYR A 583 19.43 -11.09 -15.25
C TYR A 583 20.35 -10.06 -15.92
N GLU A 584 19.98 -9.61 -17.13
CA GLU A 584 20.72 -8.66 -17.94
C GLU A 584 20.68 -7.25 -17.34
N GLU A 585 19.50 -6.78 -16.94
CA GLU A 585 19.34 -5.50 -16.22
C GLU A 585 20.08 -5.50 -14.88
N TYR A 586 20.10 -6.65 -14.18
CA TYR A 586 20.81 -6.82 -12.91
C TYR A 586 22.31 -6.53 -13.05
N GLN A 587 22.91 -6.89 -14.19
CA GLN A 587 24.35 -6.68 -14.42
C GLN A 587 24.73 -5.20 -14.39
N ALA A 588 23.83 -4.32 -14.82
CA ALA A 588 24.09 -2.87 -14.88
C ALA A 588 24.11 -2.20 -13.50
N GLN A 589 23.56 -2.83 -12.45
CA GLN A 589 23.53 -2.31 -11.08
C GLN A 589 23.06 -0.85 -10.94
N ARG A 590 22.05 -0.46 -11.73
CA ARG A 590 21.22 0.72 -11.43
C ARG A 590 20.35 0.49 -10.18
N TYR A 591 19.55 1.47 -9.79
CA TYR A 591 18.77 1.40 -8.54
C TYR A 591 17.94 0.10 -8.41
N GLU A 592 17.18 -0.24 -9.45
CA GLU A 592 16.29 -1.41 -9.45
C GLU A 592 17.09 -2.73 -9.31
N ALA A 593 18.25 -2.80 -9.98
CA ALA A 593 19.15 -3.95 -9.93
C ALA A 593 19.85 -4.09 -8.57
N ALA A 594 20.29 -2.99 -7.98
CA ALA A 594 20.85 -2.96 -6.63
C ALA A 594 19.80 -3.34 -5.58
N SER A 595 18.52 -3.03 -5.85
CA SER A 595 17.37 -3.39 -5.03
C SER A 595 16.71 -4.72 -5.38
N THR A 596 17.30 -5.51 -6.28
CA THR A 596 16.85 -6.90 -6.55
C THR A 596 17.43 -7.83 -5.50
N ILE A 597 16.71 -8.00 -4.38
CA ILE A 597 17.33 -8.43 -3.11
C ILE A 597 17.77 -9.89 -3.07
N TYR A 598 17.19 -10.80 -3.86
CA TYR A 598 17.56 -12.23 -3.84
C TYR A 598 18.58 -12.63 -4.91
N GLY A 599 19.30 -11.64 -5.48
CA GLY A 599 20.40 -11.86 -6.42
C GLY A 599 20.00 -11.89 -7.89
N PRO A 600 20.94 -12.19 -8.80
CA PRO A 600 20.75 -12.07 -10.25
C PRO A 600 19.67 -13.01 -10.83
N HIS A 601 19.32 -14.08 -10.11
CA HIS A 601 18.34 -15.07 -10.55
C HIS A 601 16.95 -14.89 -9.92
N THR A 602 16.70 -13.75 -9.28
CA THR A 602 15.41 -13.43 -8.65
C THR A 602 14.24 -13.56 -9.65
N LEU A 603 14.36 -12.96 -10.84
CA LEU A 603 13.30 -13.06 -11.85
C LEU A 603 13.07 -14.50 -12.32
N SER A 604 14.14 -15.23 -12.65
CA SER A 604 14.04 -16.62 -13.10
C SER A 604 13.39 -17.52 -12.04
N ALA A 605 13.67 -17.28 -10.76
CA ALA A 605 12.99 -17.96 -9.65
C ALA A 605 11.48 -17.65 -9.67
N TYR A 606 11.08 -16.38 -9.78
CA TYR A 606 9.67 -16.04 -9.88
C TYR A 606 9.00 -16.65 -11.12
N ILE A 607 9.62 -16.61 -12.30
CA ILE A 607 9.07 -17.26 -13.49
C ILE A 607 8.82 -18.75 -13.24
N GLN A 608 9.80 -19.46 -12.64
CA GLN A 608 9.65 -20.88 -12.28
C GLN A 608 8.50 -21.13 -11.31
N LEU A 609 8.40 -20.31 -10.24
CA LEU A 609 7.37 -20.44 -9.21
C LEU A 609 5.97 -20.16 -9.77
N PHE A 610 5.80 -19.08 -10.54
CA PHE A 610 4.51 -18.71 -11.12
C PHE A 610 4.07 -19.67 -12.23
N ARG A 611 4.99 -20.25 -13.01
CA ARG A 611 4.67 -21.36 -13.92
C ARG A 611 4.16 -22.58 -13.14
N ASN A 612 4.80 -22.94 -12.03
CA ASN A 612 4.31 -24.06 -11.21
C ASN A 612 2.88 -23.81 -10.68
N LEU A 613 2.57 -22.59 -10.25
CA LEU A 613 1.20 -22.22 -9.84
C LEU A 613 0.22 -22.29 -11.02
N ALA A 614 0.58 -21.75 -12.18
CA ALA A 614 -0.25 -21.77 -13.39
C ALA A 614 -0.55 -23.21 -13.85
N LYS A 615 0.48 -24.06 -13.86
CA LYS A 615 0.34 -25.50 -14.10
C LYS A 615 -0.63 -26.14 -13.12
N ALA A 616 -0.44 -25.92 -11.82
CA ALA A 616 -1.28 -26.53 -10.80
C ALA A 616 -2.75 -26.10 -10.90
N ILE A 617 -3.03 -24.85 -11.31
CA ILE A 617 -4.39 -24.39 -11.64
C ILE A 617 -4.91 -25.14 -12.87
N ALA A 618 -4.16 -25.14 -13.97
CA ALA A 618 -4.59 -25.74 -15.22
C ALA A 618 -4.82 -27.26 -15.14
N THR A 619 -4.06 -27.96 -14.31
CA THR A 619 -4.17 -29.41 -14.11
C THR A 619 -5.06 -29.79 -12.93
N ASP A 620 -5.71 -28.83 -12.27
CA ASP A 620 -6.54 -29.03 -11.07
C ASP A 620 -5.80 -29.80 -9.95
N THR A 621 -4.52 -29.46 -9.74
CA THR A 621 -3.67 -30.05 -8.70
C THR A 621 -3.16 -29.01 -7.71
N VAL A 622 -3.90 -27.92 -7.49
CA VAL A 622 -3.54 -26.88 -6.52
C VAL A 622 -3.36 -27.47 -5.10
N ALA A 623 -4.19 -28.44 -4.73
CA ALA A 623 -4.07 -29.16 -3.46
C ALA A 623 -2.74 -29.92 -3.29
N ASN A 624 -2.04 -30.24 -4.39
CA ASN A 624 -0.74 -30.92 -4.38
C ASN A 624 0.43 -29.93 -4.21
N LEU A 625 0.20 -28.62 -4.31
CA LEU A 625 1.23 -27.64 -4.02
C LEU A 625 1.61 -27.73 -2.54
N SER A 626 2.91 -27.72 -2.24
CA SER A 626 3.34 -27.60 -0.86
C SER A 626 2.91 -26.23 -0.33
N ARG A 627 2.35 -26.19 0.88
CA ARG A 627 1.96 -24.92 1.54
C ARG A 627 3.15 -23.96 1.66
N GLY A 628 4.35 -24.51 1.81
CA GLY A 628 5.57 -23.77 2.08
C GLY A 628 5.71 -23.35 3.55
N PRO A 629 6.85 -22.72 3.90
CA PRO A 629 7.12 -22.24 5.25
C PRO A 629 6.17 -21.09 5.62
N GLU A 630 5.63 -21.09 6.84
CA GLU A 630 4.78 -20.00 7.32
C GLU A 630 5.63 -18.75 7.64
N PRO A 631 5.24 -17.54 7.18
CA PRO A 631 5.98 -16.33 7.47
C PRO A 631 5.84 -15.91 8.95
N PRO A 632 6.84 -15.22 9.52
CA PRO A 632 6.78 -14.80 10.91
C PRO A 632 5.85 -13.58 11.12
N PHE A 633 5.36 -13.43 12.35
CA PHE A 633 4.66 -12.24 12.84
C PHE A 633 5.35 -11.69 14.09
N PHE A 634 6.10 -10.58 13.96
CA PHE A 634 6.92 -10.06 15.06
C PHE A 634 6.08 -9.32 16.11
N GLN A 635 6.34 -9.55 17.40
CA GLN A 635 5.56 -8.97 18.51
C GLN A 635 6.09 -7.60 18.96
N GLN A 636 7.37 -7.49 19.29
CA GLN A 636 7.98 -6.26 19.81
C GLN A 636 8.60 -5.43 18.68
N LEU A 637 7.85 -4.48 18.11
CA LEU A 637 8.35 -3.55 17.10
C LEU A 637 8.86 -2.25 17.74
N MET A 638 9.85 -1.60 17.11
CA MET A 638 10.30 -0.28 17.53
C MET A 638 9.16 0.74 17.36
N VAL A 639 8.84 1.47 18.42
CA VAL A 639 7.78 2.49 18.43
C VAL A 639 8.41 3.85 18.09
N PRO A 640 7.76 4.70 17.28
CA PRO A 640 8.26 6.03 16.98
C PRO A 640 8.29 6.92 18.23
N LEU A 641 9.31 7.76 18.35
CA LEU A 641 9.46 8.69 19.48
C LEU A 641 8.63 9.97 19.25
N ILE A 642 7.31 9.83 19.25
CA ILE A 642 6.37 10.95 19.08
C ILE A 642 5.74 11.29 20.43
N PRO A 643 6.08 12.43 21.06
CA PRO A 643 5.46 12.81 22.32
C PRO A 643 3.97 13.11 22.15
N ASN A 644 3.17 12.65 23.13
CA ASN A 644 1.76 13.02 23.25
C ASN A 644 1.65 14.37 23.95
N ILE A 645 1.56 15.44 23.15
CA ILE A 645 1.46 16.83 23.63
C ILE A 645 -0.01 17.20 23.83
N VAL A 646 -0.32 17.95 24.88
CA VAL A 646 -1.65 18.57 25.09
C VAL A 646 -1.80 19.73 24.12
N ASP A 647 -2.86 19.72 23.31
CA ASP A 647 -3.15 20.81 22.40
C ASP A 647 -3.64 22.04 23.18
N ARG A 648 -3.30 23.24 22.72
CA ARG A 648 -3.73 24.52 23.31
C ARG A 648 -4.29 25.43 22.24
N ALA A 649 -5.31 26.20 22.60
CA ALA A 649 -5.78 27.35 21.83
C ALA A 649 -5.06 28.63 22.30
N PRO A 650 -4.92 29.66 21.45
CA PRO A 650 -4.45 30.98 21.87
C PRO A 650 -5.29 31.56 23.01
N ILE A 651 -4.69 32.45 23.82
CA ILE A 651 -5.41 33.12 24.92
C ILE A 651 -6.59 33.90 24.35
N GLY A 652 -7.79 33.68 24.90
CA GLY A 652 -9.03 34.33 24.45
C GLY A 652 -9.65 33.72 23.19
N ARG A 653 -9.14 32.58 22.70
CA ARG A 653 -9.68 31.81 21.58
C ARG A 653 -9.99 30.37 21.99
N THR A 654 -10.78 29.68 21.19
CA THR A 654 -11.02 28.23 21.28
C THR A 654 -10.61 27.52 19.99
N PHE A 655 -10.51 26.18 20.04
CA PHE A 655 -10.29 25.36 18.84
C PHE A 655 -11.44 25.56 17.85
N GLY A 656 -11.11 25.72 16.56
CA GLY A 656 -12.08 26.03 15.51
C GLY A 656 -12.30 27.52 15.26
N ASP A 657 -11.79 28.42 16.10
CA ASP A 657 -11.88 29.85 15.82
C ASP A 657 -11.10 30.23 14.57
N VAL A 658 -11.68 31.13 13.75
CA VAL A 658 -11.02 31.67 12.55
C VAL A 658 -9.95 32.69 12.95
N LEU A 659 -8.72 32.44 12.52
CA LEU A 659 -7.57 33.33 12.65
C LEU A 659 -7.44 34.25 11.42
N GLN A 660 -7.65 33.70 10.22
CA GLN A 660 -7.65 34.43 8.96
C GLN A 660 -8.90 34.02 8.17
N PRO A 661 -9.86 34.94 7.95
CA PRO A 661 -11.03 34.66 7.11
C PRO A 661 -10.65 34.70 5.62
N ALA A 662 -11.51 34.12 4.78
CA ALA A 662 -11.44 34.29 3.34
C ALA A 662 -11.70 35.75 2.94
N LYS A 663 -11.21 36.18 1.75
CA LYS A 663 -11.67 37.44 1.12
C LYS A 663 -13.18 37.39 0.87
N PRO A 664 -13.86 38.54 0.78
CA PRO A 664 -15.29 38.58 0.51
C PRO A 664 -15.69 38.00 -0.86
N GLU A 665 -14.81 38.08 -1.85
CA GLU A 665 -15.07 37.67 -3.24
C GLU A 665 -13.82 37.05 -3.85
N TYR A 666 -14.01 36.04 -4.70
CA TYR A 666 -12.98 35.39 -5.52
C TYR A 666 -13.48 35.15 -6.94
N ARG A 667 -12.54 35.11 -7.88
CA ARG A 667 -12.78 34.62 -9.24
C ARG A 667 -12.45 33.13 -9.32
N VAL A 668 -13.09 32.42 -10.25
CA VAL A 668 -12.67 31.06 -10.62
C VAL A 668 -11.19 31.05 -11.05
N GLY A 669 -10.46 29.99 -10.69
CA GLY A 669 -9.01 29.89 -10.85
C GLY A 669 -8.19 30.48 -9.69
N GLU A 670 -8.81 31.27 -8.79
CA GLU A 670 -8.14 31.75 -7.58
C GLU A 670 -8.19 30.72 -6.44
N VAL A 671 -7.43 31.00 -5.36
CA VAL A 671 -7.35 30.15 -4.18
C VAL A 671 -7.97 30.87 -2.98
N ALA A 672 -9.04 30.29 -2.42
CA ALA A 672 -9.62 30.75 -1.16
C ALA A 672 -8.91 30.07 0.02
N GLU A 673 -8.29 30.88 0.89
CA GLU A 673 -7.55 30.39 2.06
C GLU A 673 -8.23 30.84 3.37
N VAL A 674 -8.40 29.91 4.31
CA VAL A 674 -8.88 30.17 5.67
C VAL A 674 -7.98 29.49 6.68
N ILE A 675 -7.59 30.20 7.73
CA ILE A 675 -6.76 29.67 8.83
C ILE A 675 -7.60 29.61 10.10
N PHE A 676 -7.61 28.45 10.74
CA PHE A 676 -8.28 28.18 12.01
C PHE A 676 -7.27 27.89 13.12
N VAL A 677 -7.69 28.11 14.37
CA VAL A 677 -7.03 27.53 15.55
C VAL A 677 -7.16 26.00 15.46
N GLY A 678 -6.03 25.34 15.26
CA GLY A 678 -5.94 23.90 15.04
C GLY A 678 -5.56 23.10 16.29
N ALA A 679 -5.65 21.78 16.15
CA ALA A 679 -5.07 20.80 17.06
C ALA A 679 -4.38 19.73 16.21
N ASN A 680 -3.57 18.86 16.83
CA ASN A 680 -2.83 17.85 16.09
C ASN A 680 -3.75 16.84 15.36
N PRO A 681 -3.67 16.70 14.02
CA PRO A 681 -4.51 15.79 13.24
C PRO A 681 -4.42 14.33 13.64
N LYS A 682 -3.31 13.90 14.29
CA LYS A 682 -3.15 12.53 14.80
C LYS A 682 -4.19 12.12 15.84
N ASN A 683 -4.88 13.08 16.44
CA ASN A 683 -5.98 12.84 17.38
C ASN A 683 -7.24 12.34 16.65
N SER A 684 -7.53 12.88 15.45
CA SER A 684 -8.65 12.41 14.62
C SER A 684 -8.44 10.97 14.14
N ALA A 685 -7.19 10.57 13.89
CA ALA A 685 -6.83 9.18 13.57
C ALA A 685 -7.01 8.20 14.74
N GLN A 686 -7.43 8.63 15.93
CA GLN A 686 -7.85 7.71 17.00
C GLN A 686 -9.37 7.56 17.08
N ASN A 687 -10.12 8.37 16.33
CA ASN A 687 -11.57 8.39 16.38
C ASN A 687 -12.14 7.86 15.05
N GLU A 688 -12.77 6.68 15.09
CA GLU A 688 -13.27 5.95 13.91
C GLU A 688 -14.45 6.64 13.18
N THR A 689 -14.93 7.76 13.72
CA THR A 689 -16.08 8.52 13.18
C THR A 689 -15.67 9.74 12.35
N HIS A 690 -14.39 10.11 12.34
CA HIS A 690 -13.92 11.30 11.60
C HIS A 690 -13.82 11.01 10.10
N GLN A 691 -14.68 11.65 9.30
CA GLN A 691 -14.75 11.41 7.86
C GLN A 691 -13.93 12.42 7.05
N THR A 692 -13.86 13.69 7.49
CA THR A 692 -13.19 14.74 6.73
C THR A 692 -12.68 15.85 7.65
N PHE A 693 -11.52 16.43 7.34
CA PHE A 693 -10.98 17.59 8.06
C PHE A 693 -11.63 18.90 7.63
N LEU A 694 -12.20 18.98 6.43
CA LEU A 694 -12.78 20.20 5.91
C LEU A 694 -14.02 19.92 5.04
N THR A 695 -14.89 20.92 4.94
CA THR A 695 -15.88 20.98 3.85
C THR A 695 -15.86 22.36 3.21
N VAL A 696 -16.07 22.40 1.90
CA VAL A 696 -16.51 23.60 1.19
C VAL A 696 -18.01 23.45 0.97
N GLU A 697 -18.78 24.43 1.41
CA GLU A 697 -20.23 24.41 1.34
C GLU A 697 -20.73 25.58 0.50
N LYS A 698 -21.64 25.30 -0.44
CA LYS A 698 -22.36 26.29 -1.24
C LYS A 698 -23.73 26.57 -0.63
N TYR A 699 -24.11 27.83 -0.54
CA TYR A 699 -25.45 28.20 -0.09
C TYR A 699 -26.46 28.10 -1.24
N GLU A 700 -27.55 27.38 -0.99
CA GLU A 700 -28.69 27.27 -1.89
C GLU A 700 -29.84 28.12 -1.37
N ALA A 701 -30.10 29.25 -2.04
CA ALA A 701 -31.13 30.19 -1.63
C ALA A 701 -32.55 29.59 -1.71
N THR A 702 -32.79 28.68 -2.66
CA THR A 702 -34.11 28.04 -2.86
C THR A 702 -34.52 27.17 -1.68
N SER A 703 -33.58 26.49 -1.03
CA SER A 703 -33.82 25.63 0.15
C SER A 703 -33.36 26.25 1.46
N THR A 704 -32.78 27.45 1.44
CA THR A 704 -32.20 28.13 2.62
C THR A 704 -31.21 27.22 3.36
N SER A 705 -30.36 26.50 2.61
CA SER A 705 -29.50 25.45 3.14
C SER A 705 -28.08 25.50 2.58
N TRP A 706 -27.10 25.07 3.38
CA TRP A 706 -25.73 24.85 2.93
C TRP A 706 -25.55 23.42 2.40
N GLN A 707 -25.08 23.29 1.17
CA GLN A 707 -24.79 22.02 0.50
C GLN A 707 -23.29 21.82 0.39
N ILE A 708 -22.79 20.66 0.82
CA ILE A 708 -21.36 20.34 0.70
C ILE A 708 -21.04 20.09 -0.77
N VAL A 709 -20.03 20.78 -1.30
CA VAL A 709 -19.54 20.59 -2.68
C VAL A 709 -18.14 19.99 -2.71
N CYS A 710 -17.34 20.20 -1.66
CA CYS A 710 -16.03 19.59 -1.50
C CYS A 710 -15.81 19.11 -0.07
N ASN A 711 -14.97 18.10 0.08
CA ASN A 711 -14.43 17.56 1.33
C ASN A 711 -12.90 17.40 1.19
N ASP A 712 -12.19 16.97 2.23
CA ASP A 712 -10.72 16.71 2.19
C ASP A 712 -10.26 15.56 1.26
N ALA A 713 -11.18 14.92 0.52
CA ALA A 713 -10.87 14.00 -0.57
C ALA A 713 -11.04 14.64 -1.96
N SER A 714 -11.48 15.89 -2.01
CA SER A 714 -11.61 16.68 -3.24
C SER A 714 -10.23 17.26 -3.57
N TRP A 715 -9.72 16.98 -4.78
CA TRP A 715 -8.39 17.42 -5.22
C TRP A 715 -8.24 18.94 -5.31
N GLU A 716 -9.37 19.65 -5.36
CA GLU A 716 -9.46 21.10 -5.33
C GLU A 716 -9.20 21.67 -3.93
N THR A 717 -9.19 20.84 -2.89
CA THR A 717 -9.00 21.28 -1.50
C THR A 717 -7.68 20.80 -0.94
N ARG A 718 -7.09 21.58 -0.04
CA ARG A 718 -5.88 21.21 0.69
C ARG A 718 -6.04 21.55 2.16
N PHE A 719 -5.64 20.62 3.01
CA PHE A 719 -5.55 20.82 4.44
C PHE A 719 -4.09 20.81 4.86
N TYR A 720 -3.61 21.93 5.39
CA TYR A 720 -2.27 22.03 5.98
C TYR A 720 -2.38 22.17 7.50
N TRP A 721 -1.50 21.49 8.21
CA TRP A 721 -1.35 21.61 9.65
C TRP A 721 0.05 22.12 9.98
N HIS A 722 0.10 23.24 10.69
CA HIS A 722 1.36 23.85 11.13
C HIS A 722 1.47 23.82 12.65
N LYS A 723 2.51 23.14 13.15
CA LYS A 723 2.81 23.05 14.58
C LYS A 723 3.35 24.38 15.11
N GLY A 724 2.76 24.89 16.18
CA GLY A 724 3.24 26.05 16.93
C GLY A 724 4.00 25.64 18.21
N LEU A 725 4.30 26.65 19.04
CA LEU A 725 4.97 26.45 20.32
C LEU A 725 3.98 25.95 21.40
N LEU A 726 4.47 25.10 22.31
CA LEU A 726 3.77 24.71 23.55
C LEU A 726 2.33 24.17 23.36
N GLY A 727 2.08 23.45 22.26
CA GLY A 727 0.78 22.84 21.95
C GLY A 727 -0.16 23.70 21.10
N LEU A 728 0.23 24.92 20.73
CA LEU A 728 -0.48 25.70 19.70
C LEU A 728 -0.30 25.05 18.33
N SER A 729 -1.30 25.17 17.47
CA SER A 729 -1.17 24.83 16.05
C SER A 729 -2.23 25.53 15.21
N ASN A 730 -1.95 25.69 13.92
CA ASN A 730 -2.87 26.24 12.95
C ASN A 730 -3.34 25.14 11.99
N ALA A 731 -4.59 25.22 11.57
CA ALA A 731 -5.16 24.45 10.48
C ALA A 731 -5.49 25.39 9.33
N THR A 732 -4.77 25.30 8.23
CA THR A 732 -5.01 26.09 7.03
C THR A 732 -5.77 25.23 6.03
N VAL A 733 -6.88 25.76 5.52
CA VAL A 733 -7.66 25.15 4.44
C VAL A 733 -7.55 26.04 3.21
N GLU A 734 -7.09 25.45 2.11
CA GLU A 734 -7.13 26.07 0.79
C GLU A 734 -8.20 25.39 -0.06
N TRP A 735 -8.98 26.19 -0.79
CA TRP A 735 -9.83 25.75 -1.88
C TRP A 735 -9.36 26.42 -3.17
N HIS A 736 -8.76 25.62 -4.05
CA HIS A 736 -8.35 26.00 -5.40
C HIS A 736 -9.60 25.95 -6.27
N ILE A 737 -10.25 27.11 -6.48
CA ILE A 737 -11.57 27.19 -7.09
C ILE A 737 -11.44 26.78 -8.56
N PRO A 738 -12.01 25.64 -8.99
CA PRO A 738 -11.85 25.19 -10.37
C PRO A 738 -12.60 26.11 -11.32
N ASP A 739 -12.14 26.19 -12.58
CA ASP A 739 -12.83 26.95 -13.64
C ASP A 739 -14.28 26.50 -13.87
N THR A 740 -14.59 25.25 -13.48
CA THR A 740 -15.92 24.65 -13.56
C THR A 740 -16.83 24.97 -12.35
N ALA A 741 -16.33 25.69 -11.34
CA ALA A 741 -17.14 26.07 -10.18
C ALA A 741 -18.25 27.05 -10.60
N GLN A 742 -19.45 26.84 -10.07
CA GLN A 742 -20.58 27.73 -10.33
C GLN A 742 -20.47 28.98 -9.44
N PRO A 743 -20.85 30.18 -9.93
CA PRO A 743 -20.96 31.35 -9.08
C PRO A 743 -21.94 31.14 -7.91
N GLY A 744 -21.66 31.79 -6.79
CA GLY A 744 -22.53 31.73 -5.62
C GLY A 744 -21.83 32.05 -4.32
N ILE A 745 -22.57 31.88 -3.22
CA ILE A 745 -22.07 32.11 -1.87
C ILE A 745 -21.53 30.79 -1.31
N TYR A 746 -20.32 30.84 -0.76
CA TYR A 746 -19.58 29.71 -0.21
C TYR A 746 -19.11 29.97 1.21
N ARG A 747 -18.80 28.90 1.93
CA ARG A 747 -18.05 28.93 3.19
C ARG A 747 -17.16 27.71 3.32
N ILE A 748 -16.14 27.82 4.17
CA ILE A 748 -15.23 26.72 4.51
C ILE A 748 -15.45 26.34 5.97
N ARG A 749 -15.54 25.04 6.24
CA ARG A 749 -15.56 24.49 7.61
C ARG A 749 -14.36 23.61 7.87
N TYR A 750 -13.98 23.55 9.14
CA TYR A 750 -12.88 22.73 9.65
C TYR A 750 -13.39 21.84 10.79
N PHE A 751 -13.02 20.56 10.76
CA PHE A 751 -13.39 19.56 11.76
C PHE A 751 -12.12 18.91 12.34
N GLY A 752 -11.96 18.99 13.66
CA GLY A 752 -10.75 18.51 14.32
C GLY A 752 -11.02 17.86 15.67
N HIS A 753 -9.95 17.33 16.25
CA HIS A 753 -9.95 16.74 17.59
C HIS A 753 -8.79 17.26 18.41
N ASN A 754 -9.06 17.79 19.60
CA ASN A 754 -8.04 18.28 20.51
C ASN A 754 -7.83 17.31 21.67
N ARG A 755 -6.58 17.16 22.11
CA ARG A 755 -6.21 16.36 23.28
C ARG A 755 -6.13 17.24 24.52
N LYS A 756 -6.91 16.90 25.56
CA LYS A 756 -6.81 17.48 26.91
C LYS A 756 -6.24 16.46 27.87
N GLN A 757 -5.41 16.90 28.80
CA GLN A 757 -4.94 16.07 29.91
C GLN A 757 -4.77 16.95 31.14
N ASP A 758 -5.65 16.74 32.13
CA ASP A 758 -5.52 17.36 33.45
C ASP A 758 -4.53 16.55 34.32
N ILE A 759 -4.00 17.20 35.36
CA ILE A 759 -3.13 16.54 36.33
C ILE A 759 -3.88 15.34 36.95
N LEU A 760 -3.26 14.15 36.91
CA LEU A 760 -3.78 12.87 37.44
C LEU A 760 -5.02 12.29 36.75
N LYS A 761 -5.48 12.83 35.61
CA LYS A 761 -6.57 12.23 34.81
C LYS A 761 -6.06 11.60 33.52
N PRO A 762 -6.76 10.56 33.00
CA PRO A 762 -6.51 10.06 31.66
C PRO A 762 -6.65 11.18 30.61
N ALA A 763 -5.89 11.07 29.53
CA ALA A 763 -6.03 12.00 28.42
C ALA A 763 -7.39 11.78 27.72
N VAL A 764 -8.06 12.87 27.37
CA VAL A 764 -9.34 12.87 26.68
C VAL A 764 -9.17 13.55 25.32
N ILE A 765 -9.81 13.01 24.30
CA ILE A 765 -9.87 13.59 22.95
C ILE A 765 -11.28 14.11 22.75
N LEU A 766 -11.41 15.39 22.39
CA LEU A 766 -12.69 16.05 22.18
C LEU A 766 -12.77 16.55 20.74
N SER A 767 -13.93 16.36 20.09
CA SER A 767 -14.20 16.94 18.78
C SER A 767 -14.49 18.44 18.90
N PHE A 768 -14.18 19.17 17.84
CA PHE A 768 -14.56 20.56 17.67
C PHE A 768 -14.73 20.88 16.18
N GLU A 769 -15.36 22.01 15.90
CA GLU A 769 -15.55 22.51 14.54
C GLU A 769 -15.37 24.02 14.45
N GLY A 770 -15.02 24.49 13.26
CA GLY A 770 -14.89 25.90 12.91
C GLY A 770 -15.60 26.20 11.59
N THR A 771 -16.17 27.38 11.44
CA THR A 771 -16.85 27.81 10.20
C THR A 771 -16.38 29.22 9.84
N SER A 772 -15.92 29.40 8.60
CA SER A 772 -15.54 30.71 8.09
C SER A 772 -16.75 31.63 7.91
N PRO A 773 -16.56 32.96 7.87
CA PRO A 773 -17.52 33.84 7.22
C PRO A 773 -17.80 33.38 5.78
N ALA A 774 -18.99 33.72 5.28
CA ALA A 774 -19.35 33.46 3.89
C ALA A 774 -18.58 34.40 2.93
N PHE A 775 -18.32 33.92 1.73
CA PHE A 775 -17.69 34.67 0.64
C PHE A 775 -18.34 34.29 -0.70
N GLU A 776 -18.14 35.11 -1.73
CA GLU A 776 -18.71 34.91 -3.06
C GLU A 776 -17.67 34.42 -4.06
N VAL A 777 -18.12 33.60 -5.02
CA VAL A 777 -17.34 33.19 -6.19
C VAL A 777 -18.02 33.70 -7.44
N VAL A 778 -17.24 34.31 -8.35
CA VAL A 778 -17.69 34.86 -9.63
C VAL A 778 -16.86 34.31 -10.80
N THR A 779 -17.42 34.31 -12.01
CA THR A 779 -16.71 33.79 -13.21
C THR A 779 -15.78 34.82 -13.86
N THR A 780 -16.08 36.11 -13.71
CA THR A 780 -15.31 37.21 -14.33
C THR A 780 -15.06 38.33 -13.36
#